data_AF-A0A662YPY7-F1
#
_entry.id   AF-A0A662YPY7-F1
#
_cell.length_a   1.000
_cell.length_b   1.000
_cell.length_c   1.000
_cell.angle_alpha   90.00
_cell.angle_beta   90.00
_cell.angle_gamma   90.00
#
_symmetry.space_group_name_H-M   'P 1'
#
loop_
_entity.id
_entity.type
_entity.pdbx_description
1 polymer ?
#
loop_
_entity_poly.entity_id
_entity_poly.type
_entity_poly.pdbx_seq_one_letter_code
_entity_poly.pdbx_strand_id
1 'polypeptide(L)'
;MKTLLQLPGNSCRAEAVQGSTLRNTGGGICLQSPLQATGQPMLSDNQPPLVQAIFNVDPDEVRSLIFKKEDVNVQDNEKRTPLHAAAYLGDAEIIELLILSGARVNAKDSKWLTPLHRAVASCSEDAVQVLLKHSADVNARDKNWQTPLHIAAANKAVKCAEALVPLLSNVNVSDRAGRTALHHAAFSGHVEMVKLLLSRGANINAFDKKDRRALHWAAYMGHIEVVKLLVSHGAEVTCKDKKAYTPLHAAASSGMISVVKYLLDLGVDINEPNAYGNTPLHVACYNGQDVVVNELIECGANVNQVNEKGFAPLHFAAASRHGALCLELIVCNGADVNIKSKDGKTPLHMTAIHGRFSRSQTIIQNDTRGAEIDCEDKNGNTPLHIAARYGHELLINTLIASGADTAKRGIHGMFPLHLAALSGFSDCCRKLLSSGFDIDTPDDFGRTCLHAAAAGGNLECLNLLLNTGADFNKKDKFGRTPLHYAAANCNYQCLFALVGSGASVNDLDERGCTPLHYAAASDTDGKCLEYLLRNDANPGIRDKQGYNAVHYAAASGHRLCLELLMETSGADMLNDSDTRAPISPLHLAAYHGHHQALEVLVQSLLDLDVRNSNGRTPLDLAAFKGHVECVDVLINQGASILVKDYALKRTPIHAAATNGHSECLRLLIGNADLQTAVDIQDGNGQTPLMLSVLNGHTDCVYSLLNKGANVDAKDKWGRTALHRGAVTGHEESVEALLQHSAGFLTRDCKGRTPVHLAAACGHIGVLGGLLQAAQSMEILPIVTDNRGYTPLHWACYNGHDTCVELLLEQEVFQKMDGNSFSPLHCAVINDNEGAAEMLIDALGAKIVNCTDSKIRTPLHAAAYTDHVECLQLLLSHHAQVNAVDSSGKTPLMMAAENGQTNAVEVLVSSAKADLNLQDANKNTALHLACSKGHETSALLILEKILDRNLINSTNTALQTPLHVAARHGLTVVVQELLGKGASVLAVDENGYTPALACAPNKDVADCLALILATMMPVSPNTTLPTLSFNAINHFTNASKTVTFDSLPILRNEHSSYCSFNNIGREDGYPYNEDDELNDSDSETY
;
A
#
# COMPACT_ATOMS: atom_id res chain seq x y z
N MET A 1 -12.23 -6.99 32.52
CA MET A 1 -11.39 -7.62 33.56
C MET A 1 -9.93 -7.29 33.28
N LYS A 2 -9.19 -6.84 34.31
CA LYS A 2 -7.72 -6.62 34.38
C LYS A 2 -7.08 -5.59 33.43
N THR A 3 -6.98 -4.36 33.92
CA THR A 3 -5.65 -3.80 34.25
C THR A 3 -5.77 -2.87 35.46
N LEU A 4 -5.15 -3.29 36.56
CA LEU A 4 -4.92 -2.51 37.76
C LEU A 4 -4.12 -1.25 37.42
N LEU A 5 -4.50 -0.11 38.00
CA LEU A 5 -3.64 0.69 38.89
C LEU A 5 -4.42 1.90 39.43
N GLN A 6 -5.27 1.61 40.42
CA GLN A 6 -5.46 2.51 41.56
C GLN A 6 -4.25 2.32 42.48
N LEU A 7 -3.59 3.40 42.90
CA LEU A 7 -3.15 3.54 44.29
C LEU A 7 -3.15 5.02 44.72
N PRO A 8 -3.64 5.34 45.94
CA PRO A 8 -3.65 6.67 46.55
C PRO A 8 -2.43 6.91 47.49
N GLY A 9 -2.13 8.19 47.78
CA GLY A 9 -1.65 8.68 49.08
C GLY A 9 -0.20 8.42 49.57
N ASN A 10 0.58 9.51 49.65
CA ASN A 10 1.67 9.87 50.59
C ASN A 10 2.86 8.91 50.88
N SER A 11 4.07 9.27 50.42
CA SER A 11 5.07 10.07 51.18
C SER A 11 6.45 10.07 50.47
N CYS A 12 7.08 11.25 50.41
CA CYS A 12 8.52 11.54 50.23
C CYS A 12 9.34 10.98 49.04
N ARG A 13 9.81 11.93 48.19
CA ARG A 13 11.05 11.96 47.36
C ARG A 13 11.36 10.79 46.41
N ALA A 14 11.15 11.02 45.10
CA ALA A 14 12.11 10.82 44.00
C ALA A 14 11.41 10.78 42.62
N GLU A 15 11.78 11.74 41.77
CA GLU A 15 11.84 11.76 40.30
C GLU A 15 11.18 10.62 39.48
N ALA A 16 10.15 10.97 38.70
CA ALA A 16 9.76 10.25 37.50
C ALA A 16 8.92 11.14 36.56
N VAL A 17 9.52 11.72 35.53
CA VAL A 17 8.80 12.29 34.38
C VAL A 17 9.07 11.40 33.17
N GLN A 18 8.03 10.70 32.71
CA GLN A 18 8.03 9.93 31.46
C GLN A 18 7.38 10.75 30.36
N GLY A 19 8.16 11.07 29.33
CA GLY A 19 7.72 11.54 28.02
C GLY A 19 8.73 11.05 26.98
N SER A 20 8.40 9.97 26.27
CA SER A 20 9.22 9.31 25.22
C SER A 20 10.61 8.79 25.65
N THR A 21 10.60 7.60 26.27
CA THR A 21 11.69 6.58 26.22
C THR A 21 13.14 7.08 26.41
N LEU A 22 13.45 7.48 27.65
CA LEU A 22 14.78 7.33 28.28
C LEU A 22 14.66 6.47 29.55
N ARG A 23 13.97 5.33 29.46
CA ARG A 23 14.08 4.27 30.47
C ARG A 23 14.50 2.96 29.82
N ASN A 24 15.58 2.41 30.38
CA ASN A 24 16.13 1.05 30.26
C ASN A 24 16.79 0.63 28.95
N THR A 25 18.09 0.95 28.82
CA THR A 25 19.20 -0.02 29.03
C THR A 25 20.51 0.74 29.28
N GLY A 26 20.47 1.75 30.14
CA GLY A 26 21.66 2.47 30.57
C GLY A 26 21.76 2.32 32.06
N GLY A 27 22.21 1.15 32.53
CA GLY A 27 22.83 1.08 33.85
C GLY A 27 24.00 2.05 33.82
N GLY A 28 23.77 3.29 34.25
CA GLY A 28 24.82 4.15 34.72
C GLY A 28 25.38 3.44 35.93
N ILE A 29 26.38 2.59 35.70
CA ILE A 29 27.15 2.01 36.78
C ILE A 29 28.00 3.16 37.30
N CYS A 30 27.38 4.01 38.13
CA CYS A 30 28.06 4.48 39.31
C CYS A 30 28.47 3.18 40.02
N LEU A 31 29.71 2.73 39.84
CA LEU A 31 30.27 1.66 40.67
C LEU A 31 30.35 2.13 42.14
N GLN A 32 29.98 3.38 42.41
CA GLN A 32 29.66 3.95 43.71
C GLN A 32 28.14 4.00 43.98
N SER A 33 27.55 2.89 44.43
CA SER A 33 26.78 2.78 45.69
C SER A 33 25.87 1.51 45.72
N PRO A 34 25.62 0.86 46.88
CA PRO A 34 26.18 1.04 48.22
C PRO A 34 26.98 -0.21 48.66
N LEU A 35 28.30 -0.08 48.79
CA LEU A 35 29.01 -0.68 49.94
C LEU A 35 29.26 0.38 51.04
N GLN A 36 28.70 1.59 50.87
CA GLN A 36 28.79 2.71 51.82
C GLN A 36 27.49 3.02 52.58
N ALA A 37 26.39 2.27 52.40
CA ALA A 37 25.11 2.57 53.08
C ALA A 37 24.51 1.44 53.94
N THR A 38 25.15 0.29 54.02
CA THR A 38 24.90 -0.73 55.06
C THR A 38 26.24 -1.29 55.44
N GLY A 39 26.42 -1.59 56.73
CA GLY A 39 27.72 -1.94 57.34
C GLY A 39 28.49 -3.05 56.62
N GLN A 40 29.73 -3.24 57.09
CA GLN A 40 30.63 -4.38 56.85
C GLN A 40 30.00 -5.49 56.00
N PRO A 41 30.66 -5.97 54.92
CA PRO A 41 30.18 -7.17 54.25
C PRO A 41 30.02 -8.23 55.34
N MET A 42 28.77 -8.62 55.62
CA MET A 42 28.49 -9.78 56.44
C MET A 42 29.24 -10.90 55.75
N LEU A 43 30.36 -11.29 56.36
CA LEU A 43 31.14 -12.47 56.01
C LEU A 43 30.14 -13.61 56.04
N SER A 44 29.56 -13.94 54.89
CA SER A 44 28.79 -15.17 54.77
C SER A 44 29.81 -16.29 54.98
N ASP A 45 29.58 -17.18 55.94
CA ASP A 45 30.43 -18.33 56.29
C ASP A 45 30.78 -19.28 55.11
N ASN A 46 30.31 -18.98 53.90
CA ASN A 46 30.54 -19.71 52.66
C ASN A 46 31.54 -19.03 51.69
N GLN A 47 32.24 -17.95 52.06
CA GLN A 47 33.29 -17.38 51.20
C GLN A 47 34.63 -18.11 51.37
N PRO A 48 35.45 -18.24 50.30
CA PRO A 48 36.77 -18.84 50.40
C PRO A 48 37.64 -18.10 51.42
N PRO A 49 38.42 -18.80 52.28
CA PRO A 49 39.27 -18.18 53.30
C PRO A 49 40.20 -17.11 52.73
N LEU A 50 40.77 -17.36 51.54
CA LEU A 50 41.57 -16.39 50.80
C LEU A 50 40.83 -15.07 50.50
N VAL A 51 39.56 -15.12 50.13
CA VAL A 51 38.76 -13.91 49.82
C VAL A 51 38.45 -13.13 51.11
N GLN A 52 38.18 -13.84 52.20
CA GLN A 52 37.96 -13.25 53.52
C GLN A 52 39.22 -12.52 54.03
N ALA A 53 40.40 -13.14 53.91
CA ALA A 53 41.67 -12.52 54.27
C ALA A 53 41.96 -11.24 53.45
N ILE A 54 41.59 -11.22 52.17
CA ILE A 54 41.73 -10.03 51.31
C ILE A 54 40.81 -8.89 51.80
N PHE A 55 39.56 -9.17 52.15
CA PHE A 55 38.66 -8.15 52.71
C PHE A 55 39.07 -7.65 54.10
N ASN A 56 39.84 -8.45 54.84
CA ASN A 56 40.47 -8.03 56.10
C ASN A 56 41.72 -7.16 55.90
N VAL A 57 42.23 -7.04 54.66
CA VAL A 57 43.43 -6.25 54.33
C VAL A 57 44.66 -6.69 55.14
N ASP A 58 44.84 -8.01 55.30
CA ASP A 58 46.00 -8.60 55.98
C ASP A 58 46.89 -9.33 54.95
N PRO A 59 47.97 -8.69 54.44
CA PRO A 59 48.88 -9.31 53.49
C PRO A 59 49.60 -10.54 54.06
N ASP A 60 49.85 -10.60 55.36
CA ASP A 60 50.55 -11.72 56.00
C ASP A 60 49.63 -12.96 56.12
N GLU A 61 48.35 -12.74 56.41
CA GLU A 61 47.33 -13.80 56.36
C GLU A 61 47.15 -14.33 54.93
N VAL A 62 47.10 -13.44 53.93
CA VAL A 62 47.03 -13.83 52.51
C VAL A 62 48.29 -14.62 52.09
N ARG A 63 49.49 -14.22 52.51
CA ARG A 63 50.74 -14.98 52.27
C ARG A 63 50.68 -16.38 52.89
N SER A 64 50.18 -16.48 54.12
CA SER A 64 50.01 -17.76 54.84
C SER A 64 49.07 -18.71 54.12
N LEU A 65 47.93 -18.21 53.61
CA LEU A 65 46.94 -19.00 52.87
C LEU A 65 47.45 -19.43 51.49
N ILE A 66 48.21 -18.58 50.80
CA ILE A 66 48.89 -18.96 49.54
C ILE A 66 49.95 -20.05 49.80
N PHE A 67 50.73 -19.95 50.88
CA PHE A 67 51.71 -20.98 51.26
C PHE A 67 51.05 -22.33 51.56
N LYS A 68 49.82 -22.32 52.10
CA LYS A 68 48.99 -23.53 52.30
C LYS A 68 48.40 -24.11 50.99
N LYS A 69 48.77 -23.57 49.82
CA LYS A 69 48.32 -23.96 48.47
C LYS A 69 46.80 -23.79 48.26
N GLU A 70 46.21 -22.75 48.82
CA GLU A 70 44.85 -22.36 48.42
C GLU A 70 44.81 -21.90 46.95
N ASP A 71 43.69 -22.16 46.28
CA ASP A 71 43.52 -21.79 44.86
C ASP A 71 43.34 -20.28 44.69
N VAL A 72 44.40 -19.61 44.21
CA VAL A 72 44.41 -18.17 43.91
C VAL A 72 43.45 -17.76 42.78
N ASN A 73 42.94 -18.72 42.02
CA ASN A 73 41.98 -18.50 40.93
C ASN A 73 40.56 -19.00 41.27
N VAL A 74 40.26 -19.25 42.56
CA VAL A 74 38.91 -19.63 43.00
C VAL A 74 37.87 -18.64 42.46
N GLN A 75 36.75 -19.17 41.99
CA GLN A 75 35.66 -18.39 41.42
C GLN A 75 34.42 -18.51 42.28
N ASP A 76 33.80 -17.37 42.61
CA ASP A 76 32.48 -17.37 43.23
C ASP A 76 31.34 -17.58 42.22
N ASN A 77 30.08 -17.52 42.69
CA ASN A 77 28.89 -17.68 41.86
C ASN A 77 28.80 -16.64 40.72
N GLU A 78 29.46 -15.49 40.84
CA GLU A 78 29.54 -14.45 39.82
C GLU A 78 30.82 -14.57 38.96
N LYS A 79 31.58 -15.65 39.09
CA LYS A 79 32.89 -15.89 38.43
C LYS A 79 33.97 -14.88 38.82
N ARG A 80 33.84 -14.20 39.96
CA ARG A 80 34.85 -13.26 40.48
C ARG A 80 35.98 -14.02 41.15
N THR A 81 37.21 -13.58 40.94
CA THR A 81 38.42 -14.17 41.53
C THR A 81 38.90 -13.35 42.74
N PRO A 82 39.75 -13.90 43.62
CA PRO A 82 40.44 -13.14 44.67
C PRO A 82 41.10 -11.85 44.14
N LEU A 83 41.64 -11.90 42.92
CA LEU A 83 42.23 -10.74 42.25
C LEU A 83 41.20 -9.63 41.95
N HIS A 84 39.93 -9.96 41.68
CA HIS A 84 38.86 -8.96 41.55
C HIS A 84 38.54 -8.28 42.89
N ALA A 85 38.59 -9.02 44.00
CA ALA A 85 38.37 -8.47 45.34
C ALA A 85 39.52 -7.52 45.73
N ALA A 86 40.77 -7.95 45.54
CA ALA A 86 41.95 -7.12 45.79
C ALA A 86 41.95 -5.84 44.91
N ALA A 87 41.61 -5.96 43.63
CA ALA A 87 41.46 -4.82 42.73
C ALA A 87 40.31 -3.88 43.11
N TYR A 88 39.21 -4.40 43.63
CA TYR A 88 38.11 -3.58 44.15
C TYR A 88 38.52 -2.77 45.38
N LEU A 89 39.31 -3.35 46.28
CA LEU A 89 39.89 -2.64 47.44
C LEU A 89 41.01 -1.67 47.03
N GLY A 90 41.66 -1.93 45.89
CA GLY A 90 42.76 -1.12 45.38
C GLY A 90 44.10 -1.39 46.07
N ASP A 91 44.25 -2.56 46.72
CA ASP A 91 45.46 -2.96 47.43
C ASP A 91 46.52 -3.51 46.46
N ALA A 92 47.51 -2.68 46.15
CA ALA A 92 48.57 -3.02 45.21
C ALA A 92 49.47 -4.17 45.70
N GLU A 93 49.72 -4.28 47.01
CA GLU A 93 50.59 -5.31 47.58
C GLU A 93 49.94 -6.70 47.46
N ILE A 94 48.67 -6.80 47.82
CA ILE A 94 47.90 -8.04 47.69
C ILE A 94 47.74 -8.43 46.21
N ILE A 95 47.51 -7.45 45.31
CA ILE A 95 47.44 -7.70 43.86
C ILE A 95 48.77 -8.27 43.34
N GLU A 96 49.91 -7.67 43.69
CA GLU A 96 51.23 -8.15 43.23
C GLU A 96 51.50 -9.57 43.76
N LEU A 97 51.20 -9.82 45.04
CA LEU A 97 51.35 -11.12 45.67
C LEU A 97 50.50 -12.21 44.97
N LEU A 98 49.23 -11.92 44.69
CA LEU A 98 48.33 -12.86 44.01
C LEU A 98 48.80 -13.17 42.58
N ILE A 99 49.26 -12.16 41.83
CA ILE A 99 49.75 -12.34 40.45
C ILE A 99 51.05 -13.16 40.44
N LEU A 100 52.00 -12.86 41.31
CA LEU A 100 53.23 -13.64 41.47
C LEU A 100 52.96 -15.10 41.86
N SER A 101 51.84 -15.34 42.55
CA SER A 101 51.38 -16.67 42.95
C SER A 101 50.55 -17.40 41.89
N GLY A 102 50.40 -16.84 40.68
CA GLY A 102 49.73 -17.47 39.54
C GLY A 102 48.28 -17.04 39.30
N ALA A 103 47.82 -15.92 39.89
CA ALA A 103 46.50 -15.37 39.59
C ALA A 103 46.39 -14.86 38.14
N ARG A 104 45.27 -15.15 37.48
CA ARG A 104 45.01 -14.72 36.10
C ARG A 104 44.66 -13.24 36.05
N VAL A 105 45.59 -12.41 35.57
CA VAL A 105 45.47 -10.94 35.47
C VAL A 105 44.22 -10.48 34.70
N ASN A 106 43.89 -11.16 33.59
CA ASN A 106 42.77 -10.81 32.71
C ASN A 106 41.53 -11.72 32.91
N ALA A 107 41.36 -12.28 34.11
CA ALA A 107 40.14 -13.03 34.44
C ALA A 107 38.90 -12.13 34.27
N LYS A 108 37.80 -12.71 33.77
CA LYS A 108 36.53 -12.00 33.56
C LYS A 108 35.45 -12.53 34.50
N ASP A 109 34.77 -11.63 35.20
CA ASP A 109 33.57 -11.97 35.97
C ASP A 109 32.36 -12.23 35.05
N SER A 110 31.21 -12.54 35.65
CA SER A 110 29.93 -12.76 34.95
C SER A 110 29.44 -11.55 34.15
N LYS A 111 29.96 -10.33 34.43
CA LYS A 111 29.69 -9.09 33.69
C LYS A 111 30.80 -8.74 32.70
N TRP A 112 31.78 -9.63 32.55
CA TRP A 112 32.98 -9.48 31.73
C TRP A 112 33.93 -8.37 32.21
N LEU A 113 33.79 -7.93 33.45
CA LEU A 113 34.73 -7.00 34.06
C LEU A 113 36.01 -7.76 34.39
N THR A 114 37.15 -7.10 34.17
CA THR A 114 38.46 -7.60 34.59
C THR A 114 38.87 -6.95 35.92
N PRO A 115 39.88 -7.49 36.63
CA PRO A 115 40.46 -6.80 37.79
C PRO A 115 40.85 -5.35 37.48
N LEU A 116 41.37 -5.08 36.28
CA LEU A 116 41.69 -3.72 35.84
C LEU A 116 40.45 -2.79 35.82
N HIS A 117 39.29 -3.26 35.37
CA HIS A 117 38.05 -2.46 35.45
C HIS A 117 37.69 -2.10 36.89
N ARG A 118 37.91 -3.01 37.85
CA ARG A 118 37.62 -2.79 39.28
C ARG A 118 38.64 -1.85 39.94
N ALA A 119 39.92 -1.99 39.63
CA ALA A 119 40.98 -1.09 40.12
C ALA A 119 40.79 0.35 39.62
N VAL A 120 40.33 0.51 38.38
CA VAL A 120 40.00 1.83 37.84
C VAL A 120 38.74 2.41 38.48
N ALA A 121 37.75 1.57 38.76
CA ALA A 121 36.52 2.00 39.44
C ALA A 121 36.74 2.45 40.88
N SER A 122 37.74 1.86 41.57
CA SER A 122 38.17 2.27 42.91
C SER A 122 39.12 3.49 42.90
N CYS A 123 39.47 3.99 41.71
CA CYS A 123 40.40 5.11 41.53
C CYS A 123 41.80 4.87 42.14
N SER A 124 42.23 3.60 42.28
CA SER A 124 43.55 3.26 42.80
C SER A 124 44.59 3.24 41.68
N GLU A 125 45.47 4.25 41.68
CA GLU A 125 46.58 4.38 40.74
C GLU A 125 47.59 3.24 40.90
N ASP A 126 47.98 2.92 42.14
CA ASP A 126 48.98 1.89 42.44
C ASP A 126 48.51 0.50 41.99
N ALA A 127 47.24 0.15 42.24
CA ALA A 127 46.66 -1.10 41.77
C ALA A 127 46.62 -1.19 40.24
N VAL A 128 46.28 -0.09 39.57
CA VAL A 128 46.33 -0.03 38.09
C VAL A 128 47.76 -0.20 37.60
N GLN A 129 48.75 0.46 38.21
CA GLN A 129 50.15 0.37 37.79
C GLN A 129 50.71 -1.06 37.94
N VAL A 130 50.40 -1.75 39.04
CA VAL A 130 50.78 -3.16 39.24
C VAL A 130 50.12 -4.05 38.19
N LEU A 131 48.82 -3.89 37.93
CA LEU A 131 48.12 -4.67 36.91
C LEU A 131 48.71 -4.44 35.50
N LEU A 132 49.03 -3.19 35.15
CA LEU A 132 49.66 -2.84 33.86
C LEU A 132 51.08 -3.40 33.75
N LYS A 133 51.88 -3.35 34.81
CA LYS A 133 53.22 -3.98 34.89
C LYS A 133 53.16 -5.47 34.56
N HIS A 134 52.09 -6.15 34.95
CA HIS A 134 51.85 -7.57 34.67
C HIS A 134 50.96 -7.81 33.43
N SER A 135 50.98 -6.91 32.44
CA SER A 135 50.32 -7.07 31.14
C SER A 135 48.79 -7.23 31.21
N ALA A 136 48.13 -6.47 32.10
CA ALA A 136 46.67 -6.34 32.06
C ALA A 136 46.20 -5.71 30.74
N ASP A 137 45.13 -6.26 30.17
CA ASP A 137 44.55 -5.80 28.91
C ASP A 137 43.74 -4.51 29.10
N VAL A 138 44.32 -3.39 28.66
CA VAL A 138 43.70 -2.05 28.68
C VAL A 138 42.52 -1.90 27.70
N ASN A 139 42.42 -2.78 26.70
CA ASN A 139 41.35 -2.77 25.70
C ASN A 139 40.24 -3.79 26.02
N ALA A 140 40.32 -4.48 27.16
CA ALA A 140 39.31 -5.42 27.60
C ALA A 140 37.94 -4.73 27.64
N ARG A 141 36.92 -5.42 27.12
CA ARG A 141 35.54 -4.94 27.09
C ARG A 141 34.65 -5.75 28.02
N ASP A 142 33.82 -5.02 28.77
CA ASP A 142 32.72 -5.59 29.54
C ASP A 142 31.50 -5.94 28.66
N LYS A 143 30.40 -6.39 29.27
CA LYS A 143 29.15 -6.69 28.54
C LYS A 143 28.53 -5.49 27.82
N ASN A 144 28.78 -4.26 28.31
CA ASN A 144 28.32 -3.01 27.69
C ASN A 144 29.32 -2.44 26.69
N TRP A 145 30.39 -3.19 26.37
CA TRP A 145 31.50 -2.78 25.51
C TRP A 145 32.28 -1.58 26.07
N GLN A 146 32.18 -1.34 27.37
CA GLN A 146 32.98 -0.34 28.07
C GLN A 146 34.39 -0.89 28.29
N THR A 147 35.36 -0.02 28.05
CA THR A 147 36.78 -0.27 28.38
C THR A 147 37.11 0.32 29.76
N PRO A 148 38.25 -0.02 30.38
CA PRO A 148 38.70 0.62 31.61
C PRO A 148 38.73 2.15 31.51
N LEU A 149 39.05 2.72 30.34
CA LEU A 149 39.00 4.18 30.13
C LEU A 149 37.59 4.76 30.27
N HIS A 150 36.55 4.06 29.81
CA HIS A 150 35.16 4.52 30.00
C HIS A 150 34.80 4.57 31.49
N ILE A 151 35.23 3.58 32.26
CA ILE A 151 35.03 3.53 33.71
C ILE A 151 35.83 4.63 34.40
N ALA A 152 37.08 4.87 34.00
CA ALA A 152 37.90 5.96 34.52
C ALA A 152 37.21 7.31 34.30
N ALA A 153 36.68 7.50 33.09
CA ALA A 153 36.00 8.72 32.69
C ALA A 153 34.71 8.97 33.48
N ALA A 154 33.97 7.92 33.86
CA ALA A 154 32.78 8.03 34.68
C ALA A 154 33.08 8.33 36.16
N ASN A 155 34.18 7.81 36.71
CA ASN A 155 34.51 7.85 38.16
C ASN A 155 35.55 8.92 38.56
N LYS A 156 35.90 9.87 37.68
CA LYS A 156 36.93 10.90 37.94
C LYS A 156 38.34 10.31 38.20
N ALA A 157 38.64 9.13 37.70
CA ALA A 157 39.93 8.46 37.91
C ALA A 157 41.00 9.02 36.95
N VAL A 158 41.34 10.31 37.07
CA VAL A 158 42.23 11.03 36.13
C VAL A 158 43.61 10.38 36.07
N LYS A 159 44.22 10.08 37.22
CA LYS A 159 45.55 9.44 37.27
C LYS A 159 45.56 8.04 36.68
N CYS A 160 44.53 7.23 36.95
CA CYS A 160 44.37 5.93 36.30
C CYS A 160 44.25 6.09 34.76
N ALA A 161 43.51 7.10 34.28
CA ALA A 161 43.44 7.39 32.86
C ALA A 161 44.79 7.87 32.28
N GLU A 162 45.59 8.63 33.02
CA GLU A 162 46.94 9.03 32.61
C GLU A 162 47.87 7.83 32.41
N ALA A 163 47.75 6.80 33.26
CA ALA A 163 48.49 5.54 33.12
C ALA A 163 47.96 4.68 31.95
N LEU A 164 46.64 4.68 31.71
CA LEU A 164 46.00 3.86 30.66
C LEU A 164 46.19 4.43 29.26
N VAL A 165 45.99 5.73 29.06
CA VAL A 165 45.92 6.36 27.73
C VAL A 165 47.14 6.10 26.84
N PRO A 166 48.40 6.16 27.33
CA PRO A 166 49.58 5.85 26.52
C PRO A 166 49.62 4.42 25.99
N LEU A 167 48.93 3.48 26.65
CA LEU A 167 48.90 2.06 26.29
C LEU A 167 47.68 1.71 25.41
N LEU A 168 46.74 2.64 25.23
CA LEU A 168 45.57 2.43 24.39
C LEU A 168 45.91 2.59 22.91
N SER A 169 45.36 1.71 22.08
CA SER A 169 45.48 1.83 20.62
C SER A 169 44.60 2.95 20.06
N ASN A 170 43.48 3.25 20.71
CA ASN A 170 42.55 4.30 20.33
C ASN A 170 41.77 4.85 21.54
N VAL A 171 41.84 6.15 21.78
CA VAL A 171 41.11 6.86 22.86
C VAL A 171 39.60 7.01 22.54
N ASN A 172 39.24 6.98 21.26
CA ASN A 172 37.89 7.22 20.74
C ASN A 172 37.05 5.94 20.58
N VAL A 173 37.40 4.86 21.27
CA VAL A 173 36.56 3.65 21.29
C VAL A 173 35.20 3.98 21.89
N SER A 174 34.15 3.45 21.28
CA SER A 174 32.76 3.63 21.72
C SER A 174 32.22 2.40 22.45
N ASP A 175 31.37 2.64 23.45
CA ASP A 175 30.57 1.60 24.11
C ASP A 175 29.44 1.06 23.22
N ARG A 176 28.62 0.14 23.75
CA ARG A 176 27.48 -0.47 23.04
C ARG A 176 26.45 0.56 22.57
N ALA A 177 26.36 1.72 23.22
CA ALA A 177 25.48 2.83 22.87
C ALA A 177 26.13 3.87 21.94
N GLY A 178 27.38 3.63 21.49
CA GLY A 178 28.13 4.57 20.66
C GLY A 178 28.82 5.68 21.45
N ARG A 179 28.82 5.65 22.79
CA ARG A 179 29.40 6.72 23.61
C ARG A 179 30.89 6.47 23.84
N THR A 180 31.71 7.50 23.61
CA THR A 180 33.15 7.49 23.93
C THR A 180 33.41 7.85 25.40
N ALA A 181 34.65 7.67 25.88
CA ALA A 181 35.05 8.12 27.21
C ALA A 181 34.75 9.61 27.47
N LEU A 182 34.86 10.47 26.44
CA LEU A 182 34.51 11.90 26.53
C LEU A 182 33.04 12.12 26.87
N HIS A 183 32.12 11.31 26.33
CA HIS A 183 30.70 11.39 26.66
C HIS A 183 30.44 11.05 28.14
N HIS A 184 31.10 10.03 28.67
CA HIS A 184 30.98 9.65 30.09
C HIS A 184 31.55 10.73 31.00
N ALA A 185 32.71 11.30 30.67
CA ALA A 185 33.29 12.42 31.43
C ALA A 185 32.41 13.68 31.39
N ALA A 186 31.81 13.98 30.24
CA ALA A 186 30.92 15.12 30.06
C ALA A 186 29.57 14.95 30.78
N PHE A 187 29.03 13.72 30.79
CA PHE A 187 27.83 13.36 31.54
C PHE A 187 28.05 13.49 33.05
N SER A 188 29.20 13.07 33.56
CA SER A 188 29.52 13.11 34.99
C SER A 188 30.09 14.46 35.48
N GLY A 189 30.40 15.39 34.57
CA GLY A 189 30.90 16.72 34.94
C GLY A 189 32.38 16.78 35.33
N HIS A 190 33.18 15.78 34.96
CA HIS A 190 34.57 15.68 35.39
C HIS A 190 35.52 16.53 34.52
N VAL A 191 35.61 17.82 34.83
CA VAL A 191 36.37 18.83 34.06
C VAL A 191 37.82 18.40 33.77
N GLU A 192 38.58 17.97 34.78
CA GLU A 192 39.99 17.57 34.60
C GLU A 192 40.13 16.32 33.72
N MET A 193 39.17 15.40 33.78
CA MET A 193 39.13 14.24 32.87
C MET A 193 38.84 14.67 31.44
N VAL A 194 37.91 15.61 31.22
CA VAL A 194 37.63 16.16 29.90
C VAL A 194 38.88 16.84 29.33
N LYS A 195 39.61 17.65 30.12
CA LYS A 195 40.88 18.26 29.70
C LYS A 195 41.91 17.21 29.29
N LEU A 196 42.10 16.17 30.12
CA LEU A 196 43.01 15.08 29.82
C LEU A 196 42.66 14.40 28.50
N LEU A 197 41.41 13.99 28.32
CA LEU A 197 40.95 13.29 27.11
C LEU A 197 41.14 14.14 25.85
N LEU A 198 40.78 15.44 25.90
CA LEU A 198 40.97 16.36 24.78
C LEU A 198 42.47 16.56 24.44
N SER A 199 43.33 16.71 25.45
CA SER A 199 44.78 16.84 25.24
C SER A 199 45.43 15.60 24.60
N ARG A 200 44.77 14.45 24.68
CA ARG A 200 45.23 13.16 24.16
C ARG A 200 44.48 12.72 22.90
N GLY A 201 43.86 13.67 22.18
CA GLY A 201 43.25 13.43 20.87
C GLY A 201 41.85 12.82 20.91
N ALA A 202 41.10 12.99 22.01
CA ALA A 202 39.68 12.65 22.01
C ALA A 202 38.91 13.52 20.99
N ASN A 203 38.09 12.90 20.15
CA ASN A 203 37.27 13.60 19.19
C ASN A 203 36.13 14.33 19.91
N ILE A 204 36.21 15.65 19.92
CA ILE A 204 35.27 16.54 20.61
C ILE A 204 33.84 16.45 20.04
N ASN A 205 33.72 16.19 18.75
CA ASN A 205 32.45 16.10 18.01
C ASN A 205 32.04 14.65 17.72
N ALA A 206 32.57 13.68 18.48
CA ALA A 206 32.08 12.31 18.44
C ALA A 206 30.58 12.27 18.80
N PHE A 207 29.85 11.35 18.17
CA PHE A 207 28.41 11.20 18.33
C PHE A 207 28.04 9.79 18.80
N ASP A 208 27.02 9.68 19.64
CA ASP A 208 26.46 8.40 20.06
C ASP A 208 25.45 7.84 19.03
N LYS A 209 24.81 6.69 19.29
CA LYS A 209 23.80 6.11 18.38
C LYS A 209 22.56 6.98 18.14
N LYS A 210 22.36 8.06 18.90
CA LYS A 210 21.28 9.04 18.73
C LYS A 210 21.83 10.36 18.17
N ASP A 211 23.04 10.34 17.62
CA ASP A 211 23.79 11.49 17.15
C ASP A 211 24.05 12.57 18.21
N ARG A 212 23.97 12.21 19.50
CA ARG A 212 24.25 13.16 20.60
C ARG A 212 25.74 13.24 20.82
N ARG A 213 26.22 14.47 20.94
CA ARG A 213 27.62 14.81 21.26
C ARG A 213 27.83 14.99 22.77
N ALA A 214 29.09 15.00 23.22
CA ALA A 214 29.44 15.27 24.62
C ALA A 214 28.82 16.57 25.16
N LEU A 215 28.72 17.61 24.31
CA LEU A 215 28.09 18.89 24.64
C LEU A 215 26.61 18.75 25.02
N HIS A 216 25.85 17.88 24.34
CA HIS A 216 24.43 17.63 24.67
C HIS A 216 24.28 17.06 26.08
N TRP A 217 25.14 16.13 26.47
CA TRP A 217 25.10 15.52 27.80
C TRP A 217 25.52 16.49 28.90
N ALA A 218 26.60 17.26 28.68
CA ALA A 218 27.03 18.29 29.62
C ALA A 218 25.95 19.38 29.79
N ALA A 219 25.28 19.77 28.70
CA ALA A 219 24.19 20.73 28.74
C ALA A 219 22.97 20.22 29.48
N TYR A 220 22.57 18.96 29.21
CA TYR A 220 21.46 18.31 29.92
C TYR A 220 21.72 18.19 31.43
N MET A 221 22.96 17.87 31.84
CA MET A 221 23.32 17.73 33.25
C MET A 221 23.70 19.06 33.93
N GLY A 222 23.79 20.16 33.19
CA GLY A 222 24.08 21.48 33.74
C GLY A 222 25.55 21.72 34.11
N HIS A 223 26.47 20.93 33.57
CA HIS A 223 27.90 21.05 33.86
C HIS A 223 28.54 22.19 33.08
N ILE A 224 28.28 23.43 33.51
CA ILE A 224 28.69 24.66 32.81
C ILE A 224 30.20 24.74 32.54
N GLU A 225 31.04 24.31 33.47
CA GLU A 225 32.50 24.36 33.28
C GLU A 225 32.97 23.35 32.21
N VAL A 226 32.29 22.20 32.09
CA VAL A 226 32.52 21.27 30.99
C VAL A 226 32.02 21.85 29.67
N VAL A 227 30.84 22.48 29.67
CA VAL A 227 30.29 23.16 28.48
C VAL A 227 31.28 24.22 27.97
N LYS A 228 31.72 25.14 28.83
CA LYS A 228 32.73 26.17 28.50
C LYS A 228 34.02 25.55 27.96
N LEU A 229 34.51 24.49 28.61
CA LEU A 229 35.72 23.80 28.19
C LEU A 229 35.57 23.18 26.79
N LEU A 230 34.47 22.47 26.54
CA LEU A 230 34.19 21.87 25.23
C LEU A 230 34.09 22.95 24.14
N VAL A 231 33.35 24.03 24.39
CA VAL A 231 33.21 25.14 23.42
C VAL A 231 34.57 25.80 23.14
N SER A 232 35.39 26.08 24.17
CA SER A 232 36.73 26.66 23.98
C SER A 232 37.68 25.79 23.17
N HIS A 233 37.45 24.47 23.11
CA HIS A 233 38.23 23.51 22.33
C HIS A 233 37.58 23.19 20.97
N GLY A 234 36.60 23.98 20.52
CA GLY A 234 36.00 23.86 19.19
C GLY A 234 34.81 22.90 19.09
N ALA A 235 34.10 22.64 20.20
CA ALA A 235 32.82 21.93 20.12
C ALA A 235 31.78 22.75 19.37
N GLU A 236 31.06 22.11 18.45
CA GLU A 236 30.01 22.78 17.69
C GLU A 236 28.77 23.02 18.58
N VAL A 237 28.42 24.29 18.79
CA VAL A 237 27.33 24.68 19.70
C VAL A 237 25.94 24.48 19.07
N THR A 238 25.86 24.61 17.75
CA THR A 238 24.63 24.44 16.95
C THR A 238 24.39 22.99 16.52
N CYS A 239 25.13 22.03 17.08
CA CYS A 239 25.00 20.64 16.70
C CYS A 239 23.59 20.11 17.00
N LYS A 240 23.16 19.16 16.17
CA LYS A 240 21.83 18.55 16.22
C LYS A 240 21.96 17.04 16.44
N ASP A 241 21.17 16.52 17.36
CA ASP A 241 21.01 15.07 17.51
C ASP A 241 20.11 14.49 16.40
N LYS A 242 19.85 13.17 16.43
CA LYS A 242 19.04 12.48 15.41
C LYS A 242 17.62 13.03 15.27
N LYS A 243 17.09 13.68 16.32
CA LYS A 243 15.76 14.33 16.34
C LYS A 243 15.88 15.86 16.23
N ALA A 244 17.04 16.35 15.78
CA ALA A 244 17.39 17.76 15.67
C ALA A 244 17.28 18.56 16.99
N TYR A 245 17.42 17.91 18.15
CA TYR A 245 17.60 18.65 19.40
C TYR A 245 18.98 19.28 19.43
N THR A 246 19.06 20.54 19.88
CA THR A 246 20.31 21.25 20.12
C THR A 246 20.71 21.16 21.60
N PRO A 247 21.97 21.50 21.97
CA PRO A 247 22.37 21.62 23.38
C PRO A 247 21.47 22.58 24.18
N LEU A 248 20.95 23.64 23.55
CA LEU A 248 20.01 24.57 24.18
C LEU A 248 18.68 23.88 24.52
N HIS A 249 18.14 23.03 23.65
CA HIS A 249 16.96 22.23 23.98
C HIS A 249 17.23 21.26 25.14
N ALA A 250 18.41 20.66 25.18
CA ALA A 250 18.80 19.73 26.24
C ALA A 250 18.86 20.44 27.60
N ALA A 251 19.50 21.61 27.68
CA ALA A 251 19.54 22.44 28.88
C ALA A 251 18.16 22.96 29.28
N ALA A 252 17.34 23.36 28.31
CA ALA A 252 15.97 23.82 28.55
C ALA A 252 15.05 22.72 29.07
N SER A 253 15.25 21.47 28.62
CA SER A 253 14.50 20.31 29.10
C SER A 253 14.76 20.00 30.58
N SER A 254 16.00 20.16 31.04
CA SER A 254 16.41 19.83 32.40
C SER A 254 16.43 21.02 33.37
N GLY A 255 16.15 22.23 32.88
CA GLY A 255 16.08 23.43 33.73
C GLY A 255 17.44 24.06 34.05
N MET A 256 18.47 23.79 33.24
CA MET A 256 19.85 24.19 33.53
C MET A 256 20.13 25.64 33.12
N ILE A 257 19.65 26.58 33.93
CA ILE A 257 19.65 28.02 33.62
C ILE A 257 21.05 28.59 33.30
N SER A 258 22.08 28.20 34.05
CA SER A 258 23.45 28.70 33.84
C SER A 258 24.02 28.29 32.47
N VAL A 259 23.62 27.11 31.98
CA VAL A 259 24.00 26.65 30.64
C VAL A 259 23.16 27.36 29.58
N VAL A 260 21.87 27.55 29.80
CA VAL A 260 20.99 28.31 28.88
C VAL A 260 21.55 29.71 28.65
N LYS A 261 21.83 30.47 29.71
CA LYS A 261 22.41 31.83 29.61
C LYS A 261 23.71 31.82 28.80
N TYR A 262 24.64 30.93 29.15
CA TYR A 262 25.92 30.84 28.44
C TYR A 262 25.76 30.46 26.95
N LEU A 263 24.84 29.56 26.61
CA LEU A 263 24.58 29.20 25.21
C LEU A 263 23.92 30.36 24.43
N LEU A 264 23.05 31.14 25.06
CA LEU A 264 22.46 32.34 24.45
C LEU A 264 23.49 33.45 24.26
N ASP A 265 24.41 33.64 25.22
CA ASP A 265 25.53 34.59 25.11
C ASP A 265 26.46 34.27 23.92
N LEU A 266 26.52 33.01 23.50
CA LEU A 266 27.28 32.56 22.32
C LEU A 266 26.56 32.82 20.99
N GLY A 267 25.36 33.43 21.01
CA GLY A 267 24.59 33.76 19.82
C GLY A 267 23.86 32.57 19.18
N VAL A 268 23.54 31.53 19.94
CA VAL A 268 22.69 30.42 19.47
C VAL A 268 21.27 30.94 19.22
N ASP A 269 20.66 30.53 18.12
CA ASP A 269 19.26 30.88 17.83
C ASP A 269 18.33 30.29 18.91
N ILE A 270 17.64 31.19 19.61
CA ILE A 270 16.70 30.89 20.69
C ILE A 270 15.44 30.18 20.20
N ASN A 271 15.07 30.38 18.92
CA ASN A 271 13.86 29.88 18.29
C ASN A 271 14.13 28.71 17.33
N GLU A 272 15.34 28.15 17.35
CA GLU A 272 15.71 27.03 16.49
C GLU A 272 14.77 25.82 16.73
N PRO A 273 14.07 25.32 15.71
CA PRO A 273 13.16 24.19 15.86
C PRO A 273 13.90 22.85 15.78
N ASN A 274 13.44 21.87 16.56
CA ASN A 274 13.81 20.47 16.38
C ASN A 274 12.99 19.79 15.26
N ALA A 275 13.14 18.47 15.07
CA ALA A 275 12.49 17.73 13.99
C ALA A 275 10.94 17.71 14.07
N TYR A 276 10.37 18.10 15.22
CA TYR A 276 8.92 18.22 15.40
C TYR A 276 8.43 19.67 15.28
N GLY A 277 9.32 20.62 14.98
CA GLY A 277 9.05 22.06 15.01
C GLY A 277 9.04 22.66 16.42
N ASN A 278 9.42 21.90 17.46
CA ASN A 278 9.43 22.41 18.83
C ASN A 278 10.69 23.23 19.07
N THR A 279 10.55 24.41 19.65
CA THR A 279 11.66 25.27 20.11
C THR A 279 12.08 24.92 21.54
N PRO A 280 13.22 25.44 22.05
CA PRO A 280 13.62 25.27 23.45
C PRO A 280 12.54 25.71 24.45
N LEU A 281 11.79 26.77 24.11
CA LEU A 281 10.66 27.24 24.92
C LEU A 281 9.56 26.18 25.04
N HIS A 282 9.15 25.53 23.94
CA HIS A 282 8.17 24.43 23.98
C HIS A 282 8.59 23.32 24.95
N VAL A 283 9.87 22.93 24.89
CA VAL A 283 10.44 21.85 25.71
C VAL A 283 10.50 22.26 27.18
N ALA A 284 10.88 23.51 27.49
CA ALA A 284 10.87 24.04 28.85
C ALA A 284 9.46 24.08 29.45
N CYS A 285 8.46 24.52 28.67
CA CYS A 285 7.06 24.59 29.10
C CYS A 285 6.46 23.21 29.40
N TYR A 286 6.78 22.20 28.57
CA TYR A 286 6.31 20.84 28.78
C TYR A 286 6.89 20.23 30.07
N ASN A 287 8.18 20.44 30.33
CA ASN A 287 8.86 19.92 31.51
C ASN A 287 8.59 20.76 32.78
N GLY A 288 7.98 21.94 32.64
CA GLY A 288 7.63 22.80 33.76
C GLY A 288 8.81 23.58 34.33
N GLN A 289 9.76 24.00 33.48
CA GLN A 289 10.97 24.73 33.88
C GLN A 289 10.73 26.24 33.83
N ASP A 290 10.03 26.78 34.83
CA ASP A 290 9.58 28.18 34.87
C ASP A 290 10.73 29.20 34.83
N VAL A 291 11.83 28.94 35.55
CA VAL A 291 13.02 29.83 35.53
C VAL A 291 13.63 29.93 34.14
N VAL A 292 13.72 28.82 33.42
CA VAL A 292 14.23 28.81 32.04
C VAL A 292 13.24 29.46 31.08
N VAL A 293 11.93 29.22 31.25
CA VAL A 293 10.88 29.88 30.46
C VAL A 293 10.98 31.40 30.60
N ASN A 294 11.14 31.92 31.82
CA ASN A 294 11.28 33.36 32.06
C ASN A 294 12.51 33.92 31.34
N GLU A 295 13.67 33.27 31.49
CA GLU A 295 14.90 33.71 30.81
C GLU A 295 14.78 33.71 29.29
N LEU A 296 14.20 32.64 28.72
CA LEU A 296 14.02 32.53 27.27
C LEU A 296 13.11 33.66 26.77
N ILE A 297 12.03 33.99 27.49
CA ILE A 297 11.13 35.10 27.15
C ILE A 297 11.85 36.45 27.24
N GLU A 298 12.62 36.69 28.32
CA GLU A 298 13.41 37.91 28.50
C GLU A 298 14.46 38.11 27.38
N CYS A 299 15.00 37.01 26.86
CA CYS A 299 15.93 37.01 25.73
C CYS A 299 15.24 37.08 24.35
N GLY A 300 13.91 37.27 24.31
CA GLY A 300 13.14 37.47 23.09
C GLY A 300 12.62 36.19 22.41
N ALA A 301 12.47 35.08 23.13
CA ALA A 301 11.83 33.88 22.58
C ALA A 301 10.38 34.17 22.17
N ASN A 302 9.96 33.63 21.01
CA ASN A 302 8.61 33.84 20.53
C ASN A 302 7.60 32.94 21.27
N VAL A 303 6.81 33.54 22.17
CA VAL A 303 5.80 32.84 22.99
C VAL A 303 4.66 32.20 22.19
N ASN A 304 4.42 32.66 20.96
CA ASN A 304 3.33 32.20 20.09
C ASN A 304 3.83 31.36 18.90
N GLN A 305 5.12 31.03 18.84
CA GLN A 305 5.64 30.19 17.76
C GLN A 305 4.99 28.81 17.79
N VAL A 306 4.48 28.34 16.66
CA VAL A 306 3.84 27.03 16.57
C VAL A 306 4.80 25.99 15.99
N ASN A 307 4.66 24.76 16.46
CA ASN A 307 5.38 23.62 15.90
C ASN A 307 4.73 23.06 14.63
N GLU A 308 5.25 21.95 14.09
CA GLU A 308 4.72 21.32 12.87
C GLU A 308 3.26 20.87 12.99
N LYS A 309 2.76 20.63 14.20
CA LYS A 309 1.35 20.28 14.47
C LYS A 309 0.49 21.49 14.83
N GLY A 310 1.02 22.70 14.75
CA GLY A 310 0.34 23.93 15.13
C GLY A 310 0.28 24.19 16.64
N PHE A 311 0.96 23.39 17.47
CA PHE A 311 0.98 23.62 18.91
C PHE A 311 2.01 24.68 19.27
N ALA A 312 1.58 25.76 19.93
CA ALA A 312 2.43 26.73 20.60
C ALA A 312 2.88 26.29 22.01
N PRO A 313 3.88 26.96 22.64
CA PRO A 313 4.36 26.64 23.99
C PRO A 313 3.26 26.62 25.05
N LEU A 314 2.24 27.48 24.90
CA LEU A 314 1.08 27.53 25.81
C LEU A 314 0.29 26.21 25.82
N HIS A 315 0.20 25.48 24.70
CA HIS A 315 -0.44 24.16 24.66
C HIS A 315 0.36 23.11 25.46
N PHE A 316 1.69 23.13 25.34
CA PHE A 316 2.57 22.24 26.09
C PHE A 316 2.55 22.53 27.57
N ALA A 317 2.54 23.83 27.92
CA ALA A 317 2.27 24.26 29.27
C ALA A 317 0.93 23.65 29.70
N ALA A 318 -0.19 23.97 29.04
CA ALA A 318 -1.54 23.51 29.38
C ALA A 318 -1.66 21.99 29.61
N ALA A 319 -0.90 21.16 28.89
CA ALA A 319 -0.83 19.70 29.07
C ALA A 319 0.05 19.26 30.26
N SER A 320 1.13 19.99 30.55
CA SER A 320 2.16 19.66 31.54
C SER A 320 1.61 19.44 32.95
N ARG A 321 2.20 18.49 33.67
CA ARG A 321 1.90 18.20 35.08
C ARG A 321 2.43 19.27 36.04
N HIS A 322 3.58 19.87 35.74
CA HIS A 322 4.30 20.78 36.64
C HIS A 322 4.40 22.22 36.11
N GLY A 323 4.11 22.48 34.84
CA GLY A 323 4.32 23.81 34.26
C GLY A 323 3.26 24.87 34.59
N ALA A 324 2.60 24.84 35.75
CA ALA A 324 1.51 25.78 36.08
C ALA A 324 2.02 27.23 36.06
N LEU A 325 3.16 27.48 36.72
CA LEU A 325 3.88 28.76 36.66
C LEU A 325 4.34 29.10 35.23
N CYS A 326 4.78 28.12 34.44
CA CYS A 326 5.10 28.35 33.04
C CYS A 326 3.88 28.86 32.25
N LEU A 327 2.67 28.38 32.59
CA LEU A 327 1.44 28.91 31.97
C LEU A 327 1.31 30.40 32.24
N GLU A 328 1.37 30.75 33.53
CA GLU A 328 1.15 32.10 34.02
C GLU A 328 2.17 33.05 33.40
N LEU A 329 3.45 32.68 33.38
CA LEU A 329 4.51 33.45 32.75
C LEU A 329 4.26 33.69 31.27
N ILE A 330 3.90 32.65 30.51
CA ILE A 330 3.66 32.76 29.06
C ILE A 330 2.43 33.62 28.78
N VAL A 331 1.36 33.43 29.55
CA VAL A 331 0.12 34.20 29.42
C VAL A 331 0.33 35.68 29.77
N CYS A 332 1.04 35.98 30.86
CA CYS A 332 1.40 37.35 31.25
C CYS A 332 2.29 38.06 30.22
N ASN A 333 3.06 37.32 29.43
CA ASN A 333 3.92 37.84 28.36
C ASN A 333 3.25 37.83 26.97
N GLY A 334 1.91 37.87 26.92
CA GLY A 334 1.17 38.12 25.68
C GLY A 334 0.96 36.89 24.79
N ALA A 335 0.96 35.68 25.36
CA ALA A 335 0.56 34.50 24.61
C ALA A 335 -0.94 34.51 24.28
N ASP A 336 -1.27 34.10 23.05
CA ASP A 336 -2.64 33.97 22.60
C ASP A 336 -3.30 32.73 23.24
N VAL A 337 -4.25 32.95 24.15
CA VAL A 337 -4.97 31.87 24.85
C VAL A 337 -5.91 31.07 23.95
N ASN A 338 -6.32 31.64 22.81
CA ASN A 338 -7.24 31.03 21.87
C ASN A 338 -6.53 30.44 20.64
N ILE A 339 -5.20 30.39 20.65
CA ILE A 339 -4.41 29.82 19.56
C ILE A 339 -4.83 28.37 19.29
N LYS A 340 -5.11 28.06 18.03
CA LYS A 340 -5.55 26.72 17.61
C LYS A 340 -4.41 25.93 16.99
N SER A 341 -4.29 24.67 17.37
CA SER A 341 -3.44 23.72 16.67
C SER A 341 -3.97 23.42 15.27
N LYS A 342 -3.20 22.65 14.49
CA LYS A 342 -3.70 22.14 13.19
C LYS A 342 -4.95 21.30 13.37
N ASP A 343 -5.21 20.70 14.53
CA ASP A 343 -6.44 19.94 14.82
C ASP A 343 -7.59 20.82 15.35
N GLY A 344 -7.42 22.14 15.36
CA GLY A 344 -8.39 23.07 15.94
C GLY A 344 -8.37 23.11 17.48
N LYS A 345 -7.52 22.33 18.15
CA LYS A 345 -7.45 22.26 19.61
C LYS A 345 -6.81 23.54 20.16
N THR A 346 -7.43 24.13 21.17
CA THR A 346 -6.90 25.27 21.94
C THR A 346 -6.16 24.77 23.20
N PRO A 347 -5.40 25.64 23.90
CA PRO A 347 -4.84 25.31 25.21
C PRO A 347 -5.89 24.83 26.22
N LEU A 348 -7.13 25.35 26.16
CA LEU A 348 -8.23 24.91 27.01
C LEU A 348 -8.61 23.45 26.73
N HIS A 349 -8.64 23.03 25.45
CA HIS A 349 -8.80 21.61 25.09
C HIS A 349 -7.69 20.75 25.69
N MET A 350 -6.43 21.20 25.69
CA MET A 350 -5.32 20.45 26.28
C MET A 350 -5.49 20.28 27.80
N THR A 351 -5.99 21.30 28.50
CA THR A 351 -6.33 21.16 29.93
C THR A 351 -7.46 20.15 30.14
N ALA A 352 -8.43 20.08 29.23
CA ALA A 352 -9.53 19.13 29.27
C ALA A 352 -9.09 17.70 28.96
N ILE A 353 -8.12 17.49 28.06
CA ILE A 353 -7.56 16.15 27.81
C ILE A 353 -6.85 15.62 29.07
N HIS A 354 -6.04 16.47 29.70
CA HIS A 354 -5.15 16.07 30.80
C HIS A 354 -5.67 16.36 32.21
N GLY A 355 -6.91 16.84 32.35
CA GLY A 355 -7.54 17.13 33.64
C GLY A 355 -6.86 18.23 34.45
N ARG A 356 -6.33 19.26 33.78
CA ARG A 356 -5.55 20.33 34.44
C ARG A 356 -6.44 21.47 34.95
N PHE A 357 -7.25 21.17 35.96
CA PHE A 357 -8.20 22.10 36.59
C PHE A 357 -7.62 23.50 36.89
N SER A 358 -6.57 23.63 37.70
CA SER A 358 -6.04 24.95 38.09
C SER A 358 -5.60 25.78 36.88
N ARG A 359 -5.05 25.11 35.86
CA ARG A 359 -4.61 25.76 34.63
C ARG A 359 -5.79 26.23 33.79
N SER A 360 -6.85 25.42 33.72
CA SER A 360 -8.09 25.83 33.04
C SER A 360 -8.67 27.08 33.68
N GLN A 361 -8.62 27.21 35.01
CA GLN A 361 -9.05 28.43 35.71
C GLN A 361 -8.18 29.63 35.33
N THR A 362 -6.86 29.50 35.34
CA THR A 362 -5.95 30.59 34.91
C THR A 362 -6.21 31.03 33.47
N ILE A 363 -6.48 30.09 32.56
CA ILE A 363 -6.79 30.38 31.15
C ILE A 363 -8.14 31.10 31.01
N ILE A 364 -9.16 30.68 31.78
CA ILE A 364 -10.51 31.25 31.73
C ILE A 364 -10.59 32.63 32.42
N GLN A 365 -9.96 32.78 33.58
CA GLN A 365 -10.06 33.97 34.45
C GLN A 365 -9.08 35.10 34.09
N ASN A 366 -8.35 35.00 32.98
CA ASN A 366 -7.36 36.01 32.60
C ASN A 366 -8.02 37.35 32.19
N ASP A 367 -7.56 38.46 32.79
CA ASP A 367 -8.14 39.81 32.70
C ASP A 367 -8.02 40.50 31.33
N THR A 368 -7.13 40.06 30.44
CA THR A 368 -6.78 40.82 29.22
C THR A 368 -7.51 40.35 27.96
N ARG A 369 -7.97 39.09 27.91
CA ARG A 369 -8.87 38.46 26.93
C ARG A 369 -9.11 37.02 27.43
N GLY A 370 -10.23 36.78 28.12
CA GLY A 370 -10.58 35.45 28.62
C GLY A 370 -10.67 34.43 27.47
N ALA A 371 -10.35 33.17 27.75
CA ALA A 371 -10.45 32.11 26.74
C ALA A 371 -11.89 31.86 26.30
N GLU A 372 -12.06 31.53 25.02
CA GLU A 372 -13.35 31.11 24.47
C GLU A 372 -13.70 29.71 25.01
N ILE A 373 -14.73 29.64 25.86
CA ILE A 373 -15.08 28.41 26.58
C ILE A 373 -15.64 27.35 25.63
N ASP A 374 -16.52 27.76 24.71
CA ASP A 374 -17.15 26.87 23.71
C ASP A 374 -16.38 26.89 22.37
N CYS A 375 -15.06 27.00 22.43
CA CYS A 375 -14.22 26.85 21.24
C CYS A 375 -14.32 25.41 20.72
N GLU A 376 -14.44 25.24 19.40
CA GLU A 376 -14.55 23.92 18.77
C GLU A 376 -13.21 23.50 18.14
N ASP A 377 -12.86 22.22 18.34
CA ASP A 377 -11.84 21.53 17.56
C ASP A 377 -12.34 21.16 16.14
N LYS A 378 -11.50 20.56 15.31
CA LYS A 378 -11.88 20.14 13.95
C LYS A 378 -13.07 19.17 13.90
N ASN A 379 -13.30 18.42 14.98
CA ASN A 379 -14.37 17.43 15.09
C ASN A 379 -15.65 18.05 15.68
N GLY A 380 -15.66 19.37 15.91
CA GLY A 380 -16.77 20.09 16.55
C GLY A 380 -16.81 19.92 18.08
N ASN A 381 -15.85 19.23 18.70
CA ASN A 381 -15.87 19.03 20.14
C ASN A 381 -15.40 20.29 20.86
N THR A 382 -16.12 20.67 21.91
CA THR A 382 -15.69 21.72 22.86
C THR A 382 -14.81 21.14 23.97
N PRO A 383 -14.11 21.96 24.77
CA PRO A 383 -13.38 21.48 25.95
C PRO A 383 -14.28 20.69 26.92
N LEU A 384 -15.57 21.02 27.01
CA LEU A 384 -16.54 20.29 27.82
C LEU A 384 -16.77 18.86 27.31
N HIS A 385 -16.86 18.66 25.99
CA HIS A 385 -16.97 17.33 25.38
C HIS A 385 -15.75 16.47 25.72
N ILE A 386 -14.55 17.05 25.60
CA ILE A 386 -13.30 16.38 25.94
C ILE A 386 -13.25 16.03 27.43
N ALA A 387 -13.59 16.99 28.30
CA ALA A 387 -13.61 16.78 29.75
C ALA A 387 -14.57 15.65 30.15
N ALA A 388 -15.73 15.58 29.51
CA ALA A 388 -16.72 14.52 29.70
C ALA A 388 -16.21 13.15 29.21
N ARG A 389 -15.56 13.11 28.04
CA ARG A 389 -14.95 11.90 27.49
C ARG A 389 -13.83 11.34 28.36
N TYR A 390 -13.04 12.19 29.01
CA TYR A 390 -11.91 11.75 29.86
C TYR A 390 -12.22 11.72 31.36
N GLY A 391 -13.44 12.08 31.77
CA GLY A 391 -13.90 11.92 33.15
C GLY A 391 -13.43 12.99 34.14
N HIS A 392 -13.14 14.21 33.69
CA HIS A 392 -12.60 15.26 34.55
C HIS A 392 -13.69 16.10 35.23
N GLU A 393 -14.32 15.54 36.25
CA GLU A 393 -15.49 16.14 36.95
C GLU A 393 -15.24 17.59 37.43
N LEU A 394 -14.11 17.87 38.09
CA LEU A 394 -13.79 19.20 38.60
C LEU A 394 -13.69 20.24 37.48
N LEU A 395 -13.16 19.82 36.32
CA LEU A 395 -13.01 20.69 35.16
C LEU A 395 -14.36 20.92 34.47
N ILE A 396 -15.22 19.90 34.40
CA ILE A 396 -16.62 20.04 33.96
C ILE A 396 -17.36 21.08 34.81
N ASN A 397 -17.26 20.98 36.15
CA ASN A 397 -17.90 21.95 37.05
C ASN A 397 -17.41 23.38 36.80
N THR A 398 -16.11 23.54 36.52
CA THR A 398 -15.51 24.86 36.23
C THR A 398 -16.00 25.42 34.91
N LEU A 399 -16.02 24.59 33.86
CA LEU A 399 -16.49 25.00 32.54
C LEU A 399 -17.97 25.40 32.60
N ILE A 400 -18.82 24.61 33.24
CA ILE A 400 -20.25 24.92 33.42
C ILE A 400 -20.42 26.20 34.25
N ALA A 401 -19.71 26.34 35.38
CA ALA A 401 -19.77 27.54 36.21
C ALA A 401 -19.28 28.81 35.48
N SER A 402 -18.41 28.63 34.49
CA SER A 402 -17.90 29.72 33.64
C SER A 402 -18.80 30.00 32.43
N GLY A 403 -19.90 29.26 32.24
CA GLY A 403 -20.88 29.48 31.17
C GLY A 403 -20.76 28.57 29.95
N ALA A 404 -20.10 27.41 30.05
CA ALA A 404 -20.04 26.43 28.94
C ALA A 404 -21.44 25.89 28.57
N ASP A 405 -21.73 25.82 27.28
CA ASP A 405 -22.99 25.28 26.77
C ASP A 405 -22.99 23.74 26.83
N THR A 406 -23.83 23.17 27.70
CA THR A 406 -23.98 21.72 27.84
C THR A 406 -24.82 21.09 26.71
N ALA A 407 -25.52 21.92 25.92
CA ALA A 407 -26.33 21.51 24.78
C ALA A 407 -25.61 21.70 23.42
N LYS A 408 -24.33 22.11 23.43
CA LYS A 408 -23.51 22.11 22.22
C LYS A 408 -23.35 20.69 21.67
N ARG A 409 -23.42 20.58 20.35
CA ARG A 409 -23.23 19.33 19.61
C ARG A 409 -21.77 19.21 19.18
N GLY A 410 -21.14 18.09 19.55
CA GLY A 410 -19.79 17.74 19.12
C GLY A 410 -19.79 16.75 17.95
N ILE A 411 -18.82 15.84 17.98
CA ILE A 411 -18.67 14.81 16.95
C ILE A 411 -19.96 13.96 16.82
N HIS A 412 -20.45 13.78 15.59
CA HIS A 412 -21.70 13.08 15.28
C HIS A 412 -22.95 13.62 16.01
N GLY A 413 -22.94 14.90 16.38
CA GLY A 413 -24.03 15.50 17.15
C GLY A 413 -24.11 15.01 18.59
N MET A 414 -23.08 14.31 19.07
CA MET A 414 -23.03 13.82 20.44
C MET A 414 -22.82 14.99 21.40
N PHE A 415 -23.61 15.02 22.47
CA PHE A 415 -23.46 15.97 23.56
C PHE A 415 -22.40 15.49 24.58
N PRO A 416 -21.89 16.35 25.46
CA PRO A 416 -20.93 15.94 26.50
C PRO A 416 -21.45 14.78 27.35
N LEU A 417 -22.75 14.75 27.65
CA LEU A 417 -23.39 13.66 28.42
C LEU A 417 -23.28 12.31 27.70
N HIS A 418 -23.45 12.27 26.37
CA HIS A 418 -23.31 11.04 25.59
C HIS A 418 -21.89 10.49 25.68
N LEU A 419 -20.88 11.37 25.62
CA LEU A 419 -19.48 10.99 25.74
C LEU A 419 -19.14 10.51 27.14
N ALA A 420 -19.61 11.18 28.19
CA ALA A 420 -19.43 10.71 29.57
C ALA A 420 -20.06 9.33 29.80
N ALA A 421 -21.26 9.09 29.26
CA ALA A 421 -21.97 7.82 29.35
C ALA A 421 -21.27 6.70 28.57
N LEU A 422 -20.78 7.00 27.36
CA LEU A 422 -20.01 6.08 26.52
C LEU A 422 -18.67 5.69 27.17
N SER A 423 -18.01 6.64 27.84
CA SER A 423 -16.70 6.43 28.48
C SER A 423 -16.78 5.95 29.93
N GLY A 424 -17.98 5.90 30.53
CA GLY A 424 -18.21 5.27 31.83
C GLY A 424 -18.04 6.15 33.05
N PHE A 425 -18.07 7.48 32.89
CA PHE A 425 -17.87 8.44 33.98
C PHE A 425 -19.22 8.87 34.58
N SER A 426 -19.73 8.08 35.53
CA SER A 426 -21.06 8.30 36.15
C SER A 426 -21.14 9.61 36.93
N ASP A 427 -20.08 10.03 37.62
CA ASP A 427 -20.04 11.31 38.33
C ASP A 427 -20.11 12.50 37.37
N CYS A 428 -19.44 12.40 36.22
CA CYS A 428 -19.54 13.40 35.15
C CYS A 428 -20.95 13.45 34.57
N CYS A 429 -21.59 12.28 34.34
CA CYS A 429 -22.98 12.20 33.93
C CYS A 429 -23.91 12.90 34.93
N ARG A 430 -23.73 12.66 36.23
CA ARG A 430 -24.53 13.29 37.30
C ARG A 430 -24.42 14.81 37.27
N LYS A 431 -23.21 15.35 37.09
CA LYS A 431 -23.00 16.81 37.00
C LYS A 431 -23.65 17.41 35.76
N LEU A 432 -23.50 16.75 34.61
CA LEU A 432 -24.11 17.19 33.36
C LEU A 432 -25.65 17.13 33.42
N LEU A 433 -26.24 16.09 34.01
CA LEU A 433 -27.70 16.00 34.22
C LEU A 433 -28.23 17.10 35.15
N SER A 434 -27.45 17.47 36.17
CA SER A 434 -27.82 18.56 37.09
C SER A 434 -27.90 19.94 36.42
N SER A 435 -27.38 20.09 35.19
CA SER A 435 -27.43 21.33 34.41
C SER A 435 -28.76 21.55 33.67
N GLY A 436 -29.74 20.65 33.79
CA GLY A 436 -31.06 20.78 33.15
C GLY A 436 -31.14 20.19 31.74
N PHE A 437 -30.19 19.32 31.36
CA PHE A 437 -30.19 18.62 30.08
C PHE A 437 -31.30 17.56 30.00
N ASP A 438 -32.08 17.56 28.91
CA ASP A 438 -33.08 16.52 28.66
C ASP A 438 -32.40 15.19 28.32
N ILE A 439 -32.60 14.18 29.17
CA ILE A 439 -31.90 12.90 29.14
C ILE A 439 -32.09 12.10 27.85
N ASP A 440 -33.26 12.25 27.21
CA ASP A 440 -33.60 11.51 25.99
C ASP A 440 -33.29 12.29 24.70
N THR A 441 -32.57 13.41 24.81
CA THR A 441 -32.14 14.18 23.63
C THR A 441 -31.25 13.30 22.74
N PRO A 442 -31.63 13.07 21.47
CA PRO A 442 -30.87 12.22 20.57
C PRO A 442 -29.71 12.96 19.89
N ASP A 443 -28.65 12.23 19.58
CA ASP A 443 -27.59 12.65 18.67
C ASP A 443 -28.01 12.63 17.18
N ASP A 444 -27.08 12.87 16.25
CA ASP A 444 -27.39 12.90 14.81
C ASP A 444 -27.85 11.55 14.26
N PHE A 445 -27.63 10.44 14.96
CA PHE A 445 -28.11 9.11 14.58
C PHE A 445 -29.40 8.70 15.32
N GLY A 446 -29.99 9.59 16.12
CA GLY A 446 -31.18 9.25 16.93
C GLY A 446 -30.84 8.56 18.25
N ARG A 447 -29.56 8.43 18.61
CA ARG A 447 -29.12 7.69 19.81
C ARG A 447 -29.19 8.60 21.03
N THR A 448 -29.74 8.09 22.12
CA THR A 448 -29.76 8.76 23.44
C THR A 448 -28.51 8.42 24.25
N CYS A 449 -28.29 9.09 25.38
CA CYS A 449 -27.17 8.78 26.26
C CYS A 449 -27.26 7.36 26.85
N LEU A 450 -28.47 6.78 26.92
CA LEU A 450 -28.67 5.39 27.32
C LEU A 450 -28.14 4.41 26.27
N HIS A 451 -28.29 4.71 24.97
CA HIS A 451 -27.64 3.95 23.90
C HIS A 451 -26.12 4.00 24.05
N ALA A 452 -25.58 5.19 24.34
CA ALA A 452 -24.15 5.37 24.54
C ALA A 452 -23.62 4.57 25.75
N ALA A 453 -24.33 4.57 26.88
CA ALA A 453 -23.99 3.75 28.05
C ALA A 453 -24.05 2.24 27.76
N ALA A 454 -25.09 1.79 27.05
CA ALA A 454 -25.27 0.40 26.66
C ALA A 454 -24.18 -0.07 25.68
N ALA A 455 -23.81 0.78 24.71
CA ALA A 455 -22.73 0.51 23.77
C ALA A 455 -21.35 0.46 24.47
N GLY A 456 -21.10 1.39 25.39
CA GLY A 456 -19.84 1.44 26.16
C GLY A 456 -19.72 0.36 27.24
N GLY A 457 -20.80 -0.34 27.58
CA GLY A 457 -20.81 -1.39 28.61
C GLY A 457 -20.75 -0.86 30.04
N ASN A 458 -21.12 0.40 30.25
CA ASN A 458 -20.94 1.10 31.52
C ASN A 458 -22.18 0.98 32.41
N LEU A 459 -22.25 -0.10 33.18
CA LEU A 459 -23.40 -0.42 34.05
C LEU A 459 -23.74 0.72 35.02
N GLU A 460 -22.76 1.35 35.66
CA GLU A 460 -23.00 2.43 36.63
C GLU A 460 -23.64 3.66 35.97
N CYS A 461 -23.20 4.02 34.76
CA CYS A 461 -23.81 5.09 33.98
C CYS A 461 -25.21 4.70 33.54
N LEU A 462 -25.39 3.47 33.04
CA LEU A 462 -26.69 2.95 32.60
C LEU A 462 -27.71 2.95 33.75
N ASN A 463 -27.34 2.44 34.92
CA ASN A 463 -28.18 2.45 36.13
C ASN A 463 -28.50 3.87 36.60
N LEU A 464 -27.52 4.79 36.56
CA LEU A 464 -27.77 6.19 36.87
C LEU A 464 -28.83 6.77 35.93
N LEU A 465 -28.68 6.56 34.62
CA LEU A 465 -29.56 7.09 33.59
C LEU A 465 -30.99 6.52 33.71
N LEU A 466 -31.11 5.20 33.92
CA LEU A 466 -32.41 4.54 34.14
C LEU A 466 -33.10 5.07 35.41
N ASN A 467 -32.35 5.22 36.52
CA ASN A 467 -32.89 5.76 37.77
C ASN A 467 -33.32 7.23 37.65
N THR A 468 -32.70 8.00 36.76
CA THR A 468 -33.11 9.38 36.44
C THR A 468 -34.29 9.46 35.45
N GLY A 469 -34.76 8.32 34.92
CA GLY A 469 -35.94 8.24 34.06
C GLY A 469 -35.66 8.21 32.56
N ALA A 470 -34.46 7.78 32.12
CA ALA A 470 -34.18 7.58 30.69
C ALA A 470 -35.08 6.51 30.07
N ASP A 471 -35.63 6.76 28.88
CA ASP A 471 -36.50 5.81 28.20
C ASP A 471 -35.70 4.76 27.41
N PHE A 472 -35.74 3.52 27.88
CA PHE A 472 -35.09 2.37 27.25
C PHE A 472 -35.80 1.85 25.99
N ASN A 473 -37.00 2.36 25.67
CA ASN A 473 -37.73 2.00 24.45
C ASN A 473 -37.46 2.96 23.28
N LYS A 474 -36.66 4.02 23.50
CA LYS A 474 -36.25 4.92 22.41
C LYS A 474 -35.48 4.14 21.36
N LYS A 475 -35.87 4.37 20.11
CA LYS A 475 -35.21 3.79 18.94
C LYS A 475 -34.37 4.85 18.25
N ASP A 476 -33.18 4.47 17.82
CA ASP A 476 -32.35 5.29 16.95
C ASP A 476 -32.95 5.37 15.53
N LYS A 477 -32.29 6.11 14.62
CA LYS A 477 -32.75 6.25 13.23
C LYS A 477 -32.80 4.93 12.45
N PHE A 478 -32.18 3.87 12.95
CA PHE A 478 -32.19 2.54 12.35
C PHE A 478 -33.16 1.60 13.08
N GLY A 479 -34.01 2.11 13.96
CA GLY A 479 -34.99 1.33 14.72
C GLY A 479 -34.40 0.54 15.90
N ARG A 480 -33.12 0.75 16.24
CA ARG A 480 -32.43 -0.02 17.29
C ARG A 480 -32.64 0.62 18.65
N THR A 481 -32.90 -0.21 19.65
CA THR A 481 -32.99 0.19 21.07
C THR A 481 -31.63 0.07 21.76
N PRO A 482 -31.43 0.62 22.99
CA PRO A 482 -30.20 0.41 23.76
C PRO A 482 -29.83 -1.07 23.96
N LEU A 483 -30.84 -1.95 24.02
CA LEU A 483 -30.65 -3.39 24.14
C LEU A 483 -29.93 -4.00 22.93
N HIS A 484 -30.19 -3.49 21.72
CA HIS A 484 -29.48 -3.92 20.51
C HIS A 484 -27.98 -3.59 20.60
N TYR A 485 -27.63 -2.42 21.12
CA TYR A 485 -26.24 -2.01 21.30
C TYR A 485 -25.53 -2.83 22.39
N ALA A 486 -26.22 -3.10 23.51
CA ALA A 486 -25.68 -3.96 24.55
C ALA A 486 -25.42 -5.39 24.03
N ALA A 487 -26.34 -5.93 23.21
CA ALA A 487 -26.19 -7.24 22.59
C ALA A 487 -25.06 -7.27 21.55
N ALA A 488 -24.99 -6.26 20.66
CA ALA A 488 -23.97 -6.18 19.61
C ALA A 488 -22.54 -6.07 20.14
N ASN A 489 -22.35 -5.43 21.30
CA ASN A 489 -21.05 -5.25 21.95
C ASN A 489 -20.79 -6.27 23.08
N CYS A 490 -21.65 -7.27 23.25
CA CYS A 490 -21.51 -8.33 24.26
C CYS A 490 -21.43 -7.83 25.71
N ASN A 491 -22.13 -6.73 26.01
CA ASN A 491 -22.14 -6.10 27.32
C ASN A 491 -23.20 -6.74 28.24
N TYR A 492 -22.92 -7.97 28.70
CA TYR A 492 -23.84 -8.78 29.51
C TYR A 492 -24.50 -8.02 30.67
N GLN A 493 -23.73 -7.22 31.42
CA GLN A 493 -24.25 -6.50 32.58
C GLN A 493 -25.27 -5.42 32.19
N CYS A 494 -25.00 -4.67 31.12
CA CYS A 494 -25.94 -3.67 30.60
C CYS A 494 -27.18 -4.35 30.01
N LEU A 495 -26.99 -5.46 29.30
CA LEU A 495 -28.07 -6.27 28.76
C LEU A 495 -28.98 -6.79 29.88
N PHE A 496 -28.39 -7.37 30.93
CA PHE A 496 -29.10 -7.84 32.13
C PHE A 496 -29.93 -6.71 32.77
N ALA A 497 -29.34 -5.53 32.96
CA ALA A 497 -30.03 -4.39 33.54
C ALA A 497 -31.19 -3.87 32.67
N LEU A 498 -31.00 -3.81 31.34
CA LEU A 498 -32.03 -3.37 30.40
C LEU A 498 -33.21 -4.35 30.34
N VAL A 499 -32.95 -5.65 30.22
CA VAL A 499 -33.99 -6.69 30.24
C VAL A 499 -34.71 -6.71 31.58
N GLY A 500 -33.96 -6.64 32.69
CA GLY A 500 -34.53 -6.53 34.03
C GLY A 500 -35.37 -5.27 34.27
N SER A 501 -35.13 -4.20 33.50
CA SER A 501 -35.94 -2.97 33.51
C SER A 501 -37.19 -3.06 32.62
N GLY A 502 -37.37 -4.17 31.89
CA GLY A 502 -38.53 -4.41 31.03
C GLY A 502 -38.31 -4.11 29.53
N ALA A 503 -37.06 -3.98 29.07
CA ALA A 503 -36.78 -3.85 27.63
C ALA A 503 -37.19 -5.11 26.86
N SER A 504 -37.90 -4.93 25.74
CA SER A 504 -38.36 -6.01 24.87
C SER A 504 -37.18 -6.70 24.16
N VAL A 505 -37.01 -8.00 24.41
CA VAL A 505 -35.94 -8.82 23.80
C VAL A 505 -36.18 -9.16 22.33
N ASN A 506 -37.41 -8.96 21.83
CA ASN A 506 -37.83 -9.29 20.47
C ASN A 506 -38.13 -8.04 19.62
N ASP A 507 -37.74 -6.85 20.09
CA ASP A 507 -37.89 -5.64 19.30
C ASP A 507 -37.09 -5.71 18.01
N LEU A 508 -37.72 -5.27 16.93
CA LEU A 508 -37.12 -5.26 15.60
C LEU A 508 -36.55 -3.89 15.27
N ASP A 509 -35.37 -3.90 14.69
CA ASP A 509 -34.77 -2.75 14.00
C ASP A 509 -35.35 -2.59 12.58
N GLU A 510 -34.86 -1.61 11.83
CA GLU A 510 -35.27 -1.38 10.44
C GLU A 510 -34.90 -2.53 9.49
N ARG A 511 -33.91 -3.36 9.81
CA ARG A 511 -33.55 -4.55 9.03
C ARG A 511 -34.41 -5.76 9.38
N GLY A 512 -35.20 -5.69 10.46
CA GLY A 512 -35.92 -6.83 11.01
C GLY A 512 -35.07 -7.70 11.95
N CYS A 513 -33.90 -7.22 12.37
CA CYS A 513 -33.03 -7.88 13.33
C CYS A 513 -33.50 -7.60 14.76
N THR A 514 -33.45 -8.63 15.60
CA THR A 514 -33.63 -8.53 17.06
C THR A 514 -32.29 -8.40 17.78
N PRO A 515 -32.26 -8.02 19.07
CA PRO A 515 -31.04 -8.10 19.89
C PRO A 515 -30.37 -9.49 19.85
N LEU A 516 -31.16 -10.56 19.72
CA LEU A 516 -30.64 -11.93 19.59
C LEU A 516 -29.81 -12.13 18.30
N HIS A 517 -30.17 -11.50 17.19
CA HIS A 517 -29.36 -11.56 15.95
C HIS A 517 -27.98 -10.93 16.16
N TYR A 518 -27.94 -9.79 16.84
CA TYR A 518 -26.68 -9.10 17.17
C TYR A 518 -25.84 -9.90 18.16
N ALA A 519 -26.45 -10.46 19.21
CA ALA A 519 -25.76 -11.35 20.14
C ALA A 519 -25.21 -12.59 19.41
N ALA A 520 -26.01 -13.22 18.54
CA ALA A 520 -25.58 -14.37 17.75
C ALA A 520 -24.39 -14.06 16.83
N ALA A 521 -24.24 -12.81 16.37
CA ALA A 521 -23.13 -12.38 15.53
C ALA A 521 -21.84 -12.05 16.30
N SER A 522 -21.97 -11.58 17.55
CA SER A 522 -20.86 -10.98 18.31
C SER A 522 -20.43 -11.79 19.53
N ASP A 523 -21.31 -12.58 20.14
CA ASP A 523 -21.09 -13.23 21.44
C ASP A 523 -20.36 -14.56 21.28
N THR A 524 -19.05 -14.55 21.48
CA THR A 524 -18.23 -15.77 21.41
C THR A 524 -18.49 -16.72 22.58
N ASP A 525 -18.83 -16.17 23.75
CA ASP A 525 -19.03 -16.93 25.00
C ASP A 525 -20.47 -17.44 25.15
N GLY A 526 -21.39 -16.95 24.32
CA GLY A 526 -22.82 -17.28 24.36
C GLY A 526 -23.57 -16.76 25.60
N LYS A 527 -22.96 -15.93 26.47
CA LYS A 527 -23.58 -15.47 27.73
C LYS A 527 -24.75 -14.51 27.52
N CYS A 528 -24.58 -13.54 26.63
CA CYS A 528 -25.63 -12.58 26.27
C CYS A 528 -26.74 -13.31 25.52
N LEU A 529 -26.36 -14.18 24.58
CA LEU A 529 -27.30 -14.99 23.81
C LEU A 529 -28.13 -15.93 24.71
N GLU A 530 -27.47 -16.69 25.59
CA GLU A 530 -28.13 -17.59 26.55
C GLU A 530 -29.12 -16.81 27.43
N TYR A 531 -28.70 -15.65 27.94
CA TYR A 531 -29.57 -14.84 28.79
C TYR A 531 -30.79 -14.30 28.03
N LEU A 532 -30.63 -13.88 26.78
CA LEU A 532 -31.76 -13.49 25.93
C LEU A 532 -32.71 -14.66 25.69
N LEU A 533 -32.20 -15.85 25.36
CA LEU A 533 -33.01 -17.06 25.16
C LEU A 533 -33.78 -17.46 26.42
N ARG A 534 -33.16 -17.37 27.59
CA ARG A 534 -33.82 -17.63 28.89
C ARG A 534 -34.93 -16.63 29.23
N ASN A 535 -34.99 -15.47 28.56
CA ASN A 535 -36.00 -14.43 28.74
C ASN A 535 -36.91 -14.33 27.51
N ASP A 536 -37.26 -15.46 26.89
CA ASP A 536 -38.23 -15.58 25.79
C ASP A 536 -37.83 -14.85 24.48
N ALA A 537 -36.53 -14.69 24.20
CA ALA A 537 -36.08 -14.26 22.88
C ALA A 537 -36.38 -15.34 21.83
N ASN A 538 -37.02 -14.97 20.72
CA ASN A 538 -37.44 -15.89 19.68
C ASN A 538 -36.35 -16.02 18.58
N PRO A 539 -35.65 -17.16 18.50
CA PRO A 539 -34.62 -17.39 17.48
C PRO A 539 -35.20 -17.55 16.07
N GLY A 540 -36.49 -17.90 15.95
CA GLY A 540 -37.18 -18.09 14.67
C GLY A 540 -37.52 -16.80 13.91
N ILE A 541 -37.35 -15.63 14.53
CA ILE A 541 -37.54 -14.34 13.85
C ILE A 541 -36.51 -14.20 12.74
N ARG A 542 -36.96 -13.70 11.58
CA ARG A 542 -36.14 -13.49 10.40
C ARG A 542 -36.06 -12.00 10.06
N ASP A 543 -34.89 -11.57 9.62
CA ASP A 543 -34.66 -10.25 9.05
C ASP A 543 -35.33 -10.10 7.67
N LYS A 544 -35.21 -8.92 7.06
CA LYS A 544 -35.76 -8.62 5.74
C LYS A 544 -35.15 -9.47 4.62
N GLN A 545 -33.96 -10.03 4.82
CA GLN A 545 -33.27 -10.94 3.90
C GLN A 545 -33.67 -12.41 4.13
N GLY A 546 -34.45 -12.70 5.17
CA GLY A 546 -34.88 -14.04 5.54
C GLY A 546 -33.93 -14.75 6.51
N TYR A 547 -32.87 -14.11 6.99
CA TYR A 547 -31.90 -14.68 7.92
C TYR A 547 -32.38 -14.62 9.35
N ASN A 548 -32.19 -15.71 10.08
CA ASN A 548 -32.47 -15.83 11.52
C ASN A 548 -31.16 -15.81 12.33
N ALA A 549 -31.24 -15.89 13.66
CA ALA A 549 -30.07 -15.87 14.55
C ALA A 549 -29.02 -16.96 14.23
N VAL A 550 -29.44 -18.14 13.73
CA VAL A 550 -28.54 -19.24 13.35
C VAL A 550 -27.66 -18.85 12.15
N HIS A 551 -28.19 -18.10 11.19
CA HIS A 551 -27.41 -17.63 10.04
C HIS A 551 -26.31 -16.67 10.48
N TYR A 552 -26.60 -15.77 11.43
CA TYR A 552 -25.62 -14.83 11.98
C TYR A 552 -24.55 -15.56 12.78
N ALA A 553 -24.92 -16.52 13.64
CA ALA A 553 -23.95 -17.33 14.38
C ALA A 553 -23.08 -18.20 13.46
N ALA A 554 -23.65 -18.75 12.39
CA ALA A 554 -22.92 -19.53 11.39
C ALA A 554 -21.94 -18.66 10.58
N ALA A 555 -22.35 -17.44 10.20
CA ALA A 555 -21.50 -16.49 9.49
C ALA A 555 -20.33 -15.98 10.35
N SER A 556 -20.52 -15.85 11.66
CA SER A 556 -19.46 -15.45 12.61
C SER A 556 -18.65 -16.61 13.19
N GLY A 557 -19.08 -17.86 13.00
CA GLY A 557 -18.39 -19.05 13.48
C GLY A 557 -18.53 -19.34 14.97
N HIS A 558 -19.56 -18.80 15.64
CA HIS A 558 -19.72 -18.93 17.09
C HIS A 558 -20.35 -20.26 17.47
N ARG A 559 -19.50 -21.28 17.69
CA ARG A 559 -19.89 -22.66 18.04
C ARG A 559 -20.88 -22.75 19.21
N LEU A 560 -20.56 -22.13 20.35
CA LEU A 560 -21.41 -22.19 21.55
C LEU A 560 -22.79 -21.56 21.32
N CYS A 561 -22.84 -20.45 20.59
CA CYS A 561 -24.09 -19.82 20.20
C CYS A 561 -24.94 -20.74 19.32
N LEU A 562 -24.32 -21.46 18.39
CA LEU A 562 -25.02 -22.46 17.58
C LEU A 562 -25.55 -23.62 18.44
N GLU A 563 -24.73 -24.17 19.34
CA GLU A 563 -25.15 -25.24 20.25
C GLU A 563 -26.39 -24.80 21.08
N LEU A 564 -26.35 -23.61 21.69
CA LEU A 564 -27.46 -23.05 22.47
C LEU A 564 -28.72 -22.79 21.63
N LEU A 565 -28.55 -22.25 20.42
CA LEU A 565 -29.68 -22.00 19.50
C LEU A 565 -30.32 -23.31 19.04
N MET A 566 -29.52 -24.35 18.78
CA MET A 566 -30.01 -25.68 18.38
C MET A 566 -30.72 -26.40 19.53
N GLU A 567 -30.20 -26.32 20.76
CA GLU A 567 -30.83 -26.89 21.96
C GLU A 567 -32.21 -26.27 22.23
N THR A 568 -32.35 -24.95 22.04
CA THR A 568 -33.58 -24.23 22.37
C THR A 568 -34.67 -24.37 21.31
N SER A 569 -34.31 -24.56 20.04
CA SER A 569 -35.23 -24.36 18.91
C SER A 569 -35.49 -25.61 18.06
N GLY A 570 -34.70 -26.67 18.23
CA GLY A 570 -34.78 -27.89 17.43
C GLY A 570 -34.42 -27.70 15.95
N ALA A 571 -34.53 -28.78 15.16
CA ALA A 571 -34.16 -28.79 13.74
C ALA A 571 -35.16 -28.04 12.82
N ASP A 572 -36.32 -27.63 13.33
CA ASP A 572 -37.39 -26.99 12.53
C ASP A 572 -36.98 -25.63 11.94
N MET A 573 -36.01 -24.94 12.56
CA MET A 573 -35.47 -23.66 12.06
C MET A 573 -34.56 -23.79 10.84
N LEU A 574 -34.06 -25.00 10.59
CA LEU A 574 -33.19 -25.33 9.47
C LEU A 574 -33.98 -25.74 8.21
N ASN A 575 -35.27 -26.06 8.38
CA ASN A 575 -36.17 -26.40 7.27
C ASN A 575 -36.56 -25.15 6.49
N ASP A 576 -35.86 -24.93 5.38
CA ASP A 576 -36.07 -23.90 4.34
C ASP A 576 -37.40 -24.03 3.56
N SER A 577 -38.41 -24.71 4.12
CA SER A 577 -39.71 -24.90 3.48
C SER A 577 -40.43 -23.58 3.15
N ASP A 578 -40.06 -22.49 3.84
CA ASP A 578 -40.45 -21.12 3.50
C ASP A 578 -39.32 -20.38 2.76
N THR A 579 -39.33 -20.56 1.43
CA THR A 579 -38.60 -19.89 0.33
C THR A 579 -38.29 -18.37 0.45
N ARG A 580 -37.58 -17.91 1.48
CA ARG A 580 -37.15 -16.50 1.57
C ARG A 580 -35.65 -16.27 1.75
N ALA A 581 -34.91 -17.13 2.44
CA ALA A 581 -33.47 -16.97 2.56
C ALA A 581 -32.77 -17.57 1.32
N PRO A 582 -31.95 -16.81 0.57
CA PRO A 582 -31.28 -17.34 -0.62
C PRO A 582 -30.07 -18.25 -0.31
N ILE A 583 -29.62 -18.26 0.95
CA ILE A 583 -28.37 -18.89 1.41
C ILE A 583 -28.61 -19.54 2.79
N SER A 584 -28.34 -20.83 2.91
CA SER A 584 -28.48 -21.56 4.18
C SER A 584 -27.33 -21.29 5.16
N PRO A 585 -27.48 -21.55 6.48
CA PRO A 585 -26.40 -21.38 7.46
C PRO A 585 -25.15 -22.20 7.12
N LEU A 586 -25.34 -23.39 6.52
CA LEU A 586 -24.26 -24.27 6.10
C LEU A 586 -23.38 -23.62 5.01
N HIS A 587 -23.99 -22.89 4.07
CA HIS A 587 -23.23 -22.12 3.07
C HIS A 587 -22.41 -21.00 3.71
N LEU A 588 -22.96 -20.29 4.69
CA LEU A 588 -22.27 -19.19 5.36
C LEU A 588 -21.06 -19.69 6.16
N ALA A 589 -21.24 -20.75 6.97
CA ALA A 589 -20.16 -21.37 7.72
C ALA A 589 -19.06 -21.92 6.78
N ALA A 590 -19.45 -22.59 5.69
CA ALA A 590 -18.52 -23.13 4.70
C ALA A 590 -17.77 -22.05 3.91
N TYR A 591 -18.44 -20.94 3.56
CA TYR A 591 -17.82 -19.82 2.83
C TYR A 591 -16.81 -19.04 3.70
N HIS A 592 -17.12 -18.84 4.99
CA HIS A 592 -16.25 -18.13 5.92
C HIS A 592 -15.18 -19.02 6.60
N GLY A 593 -15.23 -20.34 6.41
CA GLY A 593 -14.20 -21.27 6.89
C GLY A 593 -14.38 -21.69 8.35
N HIS A 594 -15.59 -21.60 8.88
CA HIS A 594 -15.89 -21.90 10.28
C HIS A 594 -16.17 -23.39 10.51
N HIS A 595 -15.13 -24.22 10.50
CA HIS A 595 -15.28 -25.69 10.59
C HIS A 595 -15.97 -26.15 11.89
N GLN A 596 -15.72 -25.51 13.03
CA GLN A 596 -16.35 -25.86 14.31
C GLN A 596 -17.85 -25.56 14.33
N ALA A 597 -18.25 -24.45 13.70
CA ALA A 597 -19.66 -24.13 13.51
C ALA A 597 -20.32 -25.15 12.55
N LEU A 598 -19.58 -25.55 11.51
CA LEU A 598 -20.00 -26.57 10.55
C LEU A 598 -20.26 -27.92 11.22
N GLU A 599 -19.39 -28.37 12.13
CA GLU A 599 -19.57 -29.61 12.90
C GLU A 599 -20.92 -29.65 13.63
N VAL A 600 -21.28 -28.55 14.31
CA VAL A 600 -22.56 -28.44 15.05
C VAL A 600 -23.74 -28.44 14.09
N LEU A 601 -23.64 -27.68 12.99
CA LEU A 601 -24.70 -27.59 11.98
C LEU A 601 -24.95 -28.92 11.29
N VAL A 602 -23.89 -29.63 10.90
CA VAL A 602 -23.98 -30.92 10.19
C VAL A 602 -24.59 -32.02 11.06
N GLN A 603 -24.32 -32.03 12.37
CA GLN A 603 -24.97 -32.97 13.30
C GLN A 603 -26.49 -32.78 13.42
N SER A 604 -26.97 -31.57 13.13
CA SER A 604 -28.38 -31.18 13.30
C SER A 604 -29.16 -31.11 11.98
N LEU A 605 -28.45 -31.14 10.83
CA LEU A 605 -29.00 -30.99 9.48
C LEU A 605 -29.17 -32.32 8.76
N LEU A 606 -30.23 -32.44 7.95
CA LEU A 606 -30.56 -33.65 7.20
C LEU A 606 -30.07 -33.65 5.74
N ASP A 607 -29.77 -32.47 5.15
CA ASP A 607 -29.29 -32.34 3.76
C ASP A 607 -28.04 -31.45 3.66
N LEU A 608 -26.92 -32.06 3.25
CA LEU A 608 -25.61 -31.42 3.08
C LEU A 608 -25.42 -30.82 1.68
N ASP A 609 -26.21 -31.27 0.70
CA ASP A 609 -26.12 -30.88 -0.70
C ASP A 609 -27.11 -29.78 -1.07
N VAL A 610 -27.58 -29.03 -0.06
CA VAL A 610 -28.40 -27.84 -0.22
C VAL A 610 -27.74 -26.87 -1.21
N ARG A 611 -28.53 -26.28 -2.10
CA ARG A 611 -28.03 -25.43 -3.18
C ARG A 611 -28.53 -24.01 -3.03
N ASN A 612 -27.62 -23.03 -3.16
CA ASN A 612 -28.01 -21.62 -3.22
C ASN A 612 -28.63 -21.24 -4.58
N SER A 613 -28.96 -19.96 -4.77
CA SER A 613 -29.54 -19.44 -6.02
C SER A 613 -28.72 -19.73 -7.29
N ASN A 614 -27.40 -19.91 -7.16
CA ASN A 614 -26.50 -20.22 -8.27
C ASN A 614 -26.29 -21.74 -8.44
N GLY A 615 -26.92 -22.56 -7.61
CA GLY A 615 -26.77 -24.01 -7.63
C GLY A 615 -25.52 -24.53 -6.91
N ARG A 616 -24.78 -23.67 -6.19
CA ARG A 616 -23.56 -24.03 -5.47
C ARG A 616 -23.91 -24.68 -4.15
N THR A 617 -23.16 -25.72 -3.75
CA THR A 617 -23.28 -26.38 -2.45
C THR A 617 -22.31 -25.76 -1.43
N PRO A 618 -22.50 -26.00 -0.12
CA PRO A 618 -21.51 -25.60 0.88
C PRO A 618 -20.12 -26.18 0.61
N LEU A 619 -20.03 -27.42 0.12
CA LEU A 619 -18.77 -28.04 -0.27
C LEU A 619 -18.09 -27.29 -1.42
N ASP A 620 -18.86 -26.85 -2.43
CA ASP A 620 -18.34 -26.03 -3.52
C ASP A 620 -17.80 -24.69 -3.02
N LEU A 621 -18.50 -24.03 -2.10
CA LEU A 621 -18.03 -22.76 -1.52
C LEU A 621 -16.78 -22.92 -0.65
N ALA A 622 -16.70 -23.97 0.17
CA ALA A 622 -15.51 -24.28 0.96
C ALA A 622 -14.32 -24.59 0.07
N ALA A 623 -14.52 -25.38 -0.99
CA ALA A 623 -13.50 -25.70 -1.99
C ALA A 623 -13.08 -24.48 -2.81
N PHE A 624 -14.01 -23.57 -3.13
CA PHE A 624 -13.75 -22.32 -3.83
C PHE A 624 -12.90 -21.35 -3.00
N LYS A 625 -13.07 -21.34 -1.67
CA LYS A 625 -12.31 -20.48 -0.75
C LYS A 625 -11.05 -21.12 -0.17
N GLY A 626 -10.88 -22.43 -0.32
CA GLY A 626 -9.71 -23.15 0.15
C GLY A 626 -9.75 -23.55 1.63
N HIS A 627 -10.94 -23.68 2.20
CA HIS A 627 -11.10 -24.04 3.62
C HIS A 627 -11.01 -25.55 3.82
N VAL A 628 -9.79 -26.05 3.99
CA VAL A 628 -9.44 -27.49 4.02
C VAL A 628 -10.24 -28.24 5.09
N GLU A 629 -10.32 -27.72 6.30
CA GLU A 629 -11.01 -28.35 7.42
C GLU A 629 -12.53 -28.38 7.20
N CYS A 630 -13.10 -27.36 6.57
CA CYS A 630 -14.52 -27.36 6.20
C CYS A 630 -14.81 -28.41 5.12
N VAL A 631 -13.92 -28.53 4.13
CA VAL A 631 -14.00 -29.57 3.09
C VAL A 631 -13.91 -30.96 3.72
N ASP A 632 -12.98 -31.18 4.65
CA ASP A 632 -12.82 -32.45 5.36
C ASP A 632 -14.08 -32.82 6.16
N VAL A 633 -14.61 -31.90 6.97
CA VAL A 633 -15.85 -32.11 7.73
C VAL A 633 -17.02 -32.48 6.82
N LEU A 634 -17.20 -31.77 5.71
CA LEU A 634 -18.32 -32.04 4.78
C LEU A 634 -18.17 -33.38 4.06
N ILE A 635 -16.96 -33.73 3.60
CA ILE A 635 -16.70 -35.01 2.92
C ILE A 635 -16.89 -36.18 3.88
N ASN A 636 -16.35 -36.09 5.11
CA ASN A 636 -16.47 -37.15 6.11
C ASN A 636 -17.92 -37.41 6.53
N GLN A 637 -18.79 -36.42 6.37
CA GLN A 637 -20.23 -36.51 6.66
C GLN A 637 -21.07 -36.89 5.42
N GLY A 638 -20.43 -37.12 4.27
CA GLY A 638 -21.08 -37.66 3.07
C GLY A 638 -21.59 -36.63 2.06
N ALA A 639 -21.10 -35.38 2.07
CA ALA A 639 -21.45 -34.38 1.06
C ALA A 639 -20.99 -34.82 -0.36
N SER A 640 -21.83 -34.56 -1.37
CA SER A 640 -21.56 -35.03 -2.73
C SER A 640 -20.60 -34.12 -3.49
N ILE A 641 -19.49 -34.71 -3.95
CA ILE A 641 -18.47 -34.04 -4.78
C ILE A 641 -18.90 -33.83 -6.24
N LEU A 642 -20.01 -34.43 -6.67
CA LEU A 642 -20.44 -34.46 -8.08
C LEU A 642 -21.53 -33.43 -8.40
N VAL A 643 -21.98 -32.67 -7.40
CA VAL A 643 -22.99 -31.64 -7.61
C VAL A 643 -22.43 -30.52 -8.47
N LYS A 644 -23.19 -30.16 -9.51
CA LYS A 644 -22.83 -29.10 -10.45
C LYS A 644 -23.62 -27.83 -10.16
N ASP A 645 -22.94 -26.69 -10.21
CA ASP A 645 -23.59 -25.38 -10.18
C ASP A 645 -24.50 -25.17 -11.41
N TYR A 646 -25.36 -24.15 -11.36
CA TYR A 646 -26.26 -23.85 -12.46
C TYR A 646 -25.60 -23.07 -13.59
N ALA A 647 -24.63 -22.20 -13.27
CA ALA A 647 -24.02 -21.28 -14.21
C ALA A 647 -23.00 -21.97 -15.13
N LEU A 648 -21.94 -22.56 -14.58
CA LEU A 648 -20.84 -23.11 -15.36
C LEU A 648 -20.84 -24.64 -15.43
N LYS A 649 -21.80 -25.30 -14.80
CA LYS A 649 -21.84 -26.77 -14.58
C LYS A 649 -20.56 -27.31 -13.94
N ARG A 650 -19.94 -26.54 -13.06
CA ARG A 650 -18.72 -26.84 -12.30
C ARG A 650 -19.04 -27.57 -11.00
N THR A 651 -18.11 -28.42 -10.59
CA THR A 651 -18.14 -29.16 -9.32
C THR A 651 -17.13 -28.56 -8.32
N PRO A 652 -17.19 -28.94 -7.03
CA PRO A 652 -16.20 -28.50 -6.03
C PRO A 652 -14.74 -28.77 -6.45
N ILE A 653 -14.49 -29.82 -7.23
CA ILE A 653 -13.16 -30.15 -7.79
C ILE A 653 -12.71 -29.06 -8.78
N HIS A 654 -13.61 -28.57 -9.64
CA HIS A 654 -13.30 -27.46 -10.52
C HIS A 654 -13.04 -26.18 -9.73
N ALA A 655 -13.80 -25.92 -8.66
CA ALA A 655 -13.61 -24.75 -7.81
C ALA A 655 -12.24 -24.75 -7.12
N ALA A 656 -11.84 -25.88 -6.53
CA ALA A 656 -10.51 -26.03 -5.92
C ALA A 656 -9.38 -25.91 -6.95
N ALA A 657 -9.52 -26.54 -8.12
CA ALA A 657 -8.51 -26.48 -9.19
C ALA A 657 -8.41 -25.10 -9.84
N THR A 658 -9.51 -24.35 -9.94
CA THR A 658 -9.54 -22.99 -10.50
C THR A 658 -8.84 -22.00 -9.58
N ASN A 659 -8.99 -22.13 -8.25
CA ASN A 659 -8.38 -21.19 -7.29
C ASN A 659 -7.05 -21.68 -6.69
N GLY A 660 -6.55 -22.85 -7.12
CA GLY A 660 -5.23 -23.34 -6.72
C GLY A 660 -5.18 -23.95 -5.32
N HIS A 661 -6.31 -24.37 -4.76
CA HIS A 661 -6.37 -24.97 -3.43
C HIS A 661 -5.98 -26.45 -3.48
N SER A 662 -4.68 -26.72 -3.56
CA SER A 662 -4.10 -28.06 -3.73
C SER A 662 -4.51 -29.03 -2.63
N GLU A 663 -4.54 -28.60 -1.36
CA GLU A 663 -4.97 -29.43 -0.24
C GLU A 663 -6.44 -29.84 -0.32
N CYS A 664 -7.35 -28.89 -0.58
CA CYS A 664 -8.76 -29.17 -0.81
C CYS A 664 -8.94 -30.13 -2.00
N LEU A 665 -8.19 -29.90 -3.08
CA LEU A 665 -8.22 -30.75 -4.27
C LEU A 665 -7.76 -32.18 -3.96
N ARG A 666 -6.70 -32.36 -3.16
CA ARG A 666 -6.22 -33.69 -2.72
C ARG A 666 -7.27 -34.42 -1.88
N LEU A 667 -7.95 -33.72 -0.96
CA LEU A 667 -9.03 -34.32 -0.16
C LEU A 667 -10.24 -34.73 -1.01
N LEU A 668 -10.64 -33.87 -1.96
CA LEU A 668 -11.76 -34.13 -2.86
C LEU A 668 -11.49 -35.32 -3.79
N ILE A 669 -10.30 -35.40 -4.38
CA ILE A 669 -9.93 -36.50 -5.28
C ILE A 669 -9.59 -37.78 -4.50
N GLY A 670 -9.06 -37.66 -3.28
CA GLY A 670 -8.71 -38.79 -2.43
C GLY A 670 -9.91 -39.64 -2.00
N ASN A 671 -11.08 -39.02 -1.85
CA ASN A 671 -12.33 -39.67 -1.42
C ASN A 671 -13.28 -40.00 -2.59
N ALA A 672 -12.85 -39.82 -3.84
CA ALA A 672 -13.65 -40.06 -5.04
C ALA A 672 -13.33 -41.40 -5.72
N ASP A 673 -14.30 -41.96 -6.46
CA ASP A 673 -14.02 -43.04 -7.41
C ASP A 673 -13.05 -42.54 -8.51
N LEU A 674 -11.86 -43.14 -8.54
CA LEU A 674 -10.65 -42.61 -9.20
C LEU A 674 -10.80 -42.21 -10.68
N GLN A 675 -11.70 -42.84 -11.44
CA GLN A 675 -11.78 -42.63 -12.90
C GLN A 675 -12.81 -41.59 -13.34
N THR A 676 -13.81 -41.28 -12.53
CA THR A 676 -14.92 -40.37 -12.96
C THR A 676 -14.78 -38.95 -12.44
N ALA A 677 -14.02 -38.73 -11.37
CA ALA A 677 -13.93 -37.43 -10.70
C ALA A 677 -12.82 -36.51 -11.24
N VAL A 678 -11.74 -37.08 -11.78
CA VAL A 678 -10.56 -36.30 -12.21
C VAL A 678 -10.76 -35.64 -13.59
N ASP A 679 -11.46 -36.33 -14.50
CA ASP A 679 -11.74 -35.87 -15.86
C ASP A 679 -13.17 -35.33 -16.04
N ILE A 680 -13.81 -34.92 -14.94
CA ILE A 680 -15.14 -34.34 -15.00
C ILE A 680 -15.12 -33.06 -15.84
N GLN A 681 -16.13 -32.88 -16.68
CA GLN A 681 -16.22 -31.71 -17.56
C GLN A 681 -17.26 -30.71 -17.07
N ASP A 682 -16.89 -29.43 -17.13
CA ASP A 682 -17.81 -28.31 -16.95
C ASP A 682 -18.68 -28.06 -18.19
N GLY A 683 -19.49 -27.00 -18.15
CA GLY A 683 -20.40 -26.61 -19.23
C GLY A 683 -19.70 -26.24 -20.53
N ASN A 684 -18.39 -25.97 -20.51
CA ASN A 684 -17.55 -25.68 -21.68
C ASN A 684 -16.72 -26.89 -22.12
N GLY A 685 -16.86 -28.04 -21.47
CA GLY A 685 -16.03 -29.23 -21.72
C GLY A 685 -14.66 -29.15 -21.05
N GLN A 686 -14.43 -28.20 -20.13
CA GLN A 686 -13.14 -28.02 -19.47
C GLN A 686 -13.00 -29.00 -18.31
N THR A 687 -11.83 -29.64 -18.18
CA THR A 687 -11.50 -30.48 -17.02
C THR A 687 -10.84 -29.65 -15.91
N PRO A 688 -10.81 -30.14 -14.65
CA PRO A 688 -10.05 -29.50 -13.57
C PRO A 688 -8.59 -29.24 -13.95
N LEU A 689 -7.94 -30.16 -14.68
CA LEU A 689 -6.57 -30.00 -15.17
C LEU A 689 -6.43 -28.81 -16.13
N MET A 690 -7.41 -28.60 -17.01
CA MET A 690 -7.40 -27.43 -17.90
C MET A 690 -7.51 -26.11 -17.14
N LEU A 691 -8.28 -26.07 -16.06
CA LEU A 691 -8.48 -24.87 -15.25
C LEU A 691 -7.26 -24.59 -14.36
N SER A 692 -6.64 -25.62 -13.78
CA SER A 692 -5.42 -25.46 -13.00
C SER A 692 -4.25 -24.96 -13.85
N VAL A 693 -4.11 -25.46 -15.08
CA VAL A 693 -3.08 -24.98 -16.02
C VAL A 693 -3.38 -23.56 -16.54
N LEU A 694 -4.66 -23.23 -16.74
CA LEU A 694 -5.06 -21.88 -17.17
C LEU A 694 -4.68 -20.82 -16.12
N ASN A 695 -4.76 -21.16 -14.84
CA ASN A 695 -4.46 -20.23 -13.75
C ASN A 695 -3.06 -20.43 -13.13
N GLY A 696 -2.24 -21.32 -13.69
CA GLY A 696 -0.85 -21.50 -13.29
C GLY A 696 -0.64 -22.20 -11.94
N HIS A 697 -1.58 -23.03 -11.50
CA HIS A 697 -1.51 -23.70 -10.20
C HIS A 697 -0.74 -25.03 -10.30
N THR A 698 0.59 -24.96 -10.29
CA THR A 698 1.49 -26.10 -10.52
C THR A 698 1.23 -27.28 -9.59
N ASP A 699 1.01 -27.04 -8.29
CA ASP A 699 0.73 -28.10 -7.30
C ASP A 699 -0.59 -28.85 -7.59
N CYS A 700 -1.60 -28.11 -8.07
CA CYS A 700 -2.86 -28.71 -8.49
C CYS A 700 -2.67 -29.55 -9.75
N VAL A 701 -1.85 -29.08 -10.70
CA VAL A 701 -1.48 -29.81 -11.92
C VAL A 701 -0.80 -31.13 -11.55
N TYR A 702 0.24 -31.11 -10.72
CA TYR A 702 0.91 -32.34 -10.27
C TYR A 702 -0.04 -33.28 -9.52
N SER A 703 -0.90 -32.75 -8.65
CA SER A 703 -1.87 -33.55 -7.89
C SER A 703 -2.86 -34.27 -8.80
N LEU A 704 -3.34 -33.60 -9.86
CA LEU A 704 -4.25 -34.18 -10.86
C LEU A 704 -3.53 -35.20 -11.75
N LEU A 705 -2.32 -34.89 -12.24
CA LEU A 705 -1.52 -35.78 -13.08
C LEU A 705 -1.12 -37.08 -12.36
N ASN A 706 -0.68 -36.97 -11.09
CA ASN A 706 -0.36 -38.11 -10.24
C ASN A 706 -1.57 -39.03 -9.98
N LYS A 707 -2.78 -38.49 -10.09
CA LYS A 707 -4.05 -39.23 -9.97
C LYS A 707 -4.60 -39.72 -11.32
N GLY A 708 -3.86 -39.53 -12.42
CA GLY A 708 -4.18 -40.09 -13.72
C GLY A 708 -5.11 -39.21 -14.59
N ALA A 709 -5.10 -37.89 -14.40
CA ALA A 709 -5.85 -36.96 -15.26
C ALA A 709 -5.47 -37.11 -16.74
N ASN A 710 -6.46 -37.08 -17.63
CA ASN A 710 -6.23 -37.17 -19.07
C ASN A 710 -5.70 -35.86 -19.65
N VAL A 711 -4.42 -35.85 -20.01
CA VAL A 711 -3.70 -34.70 -20.60
C VAL A 711 -4.23 -34.29 -21.99
N ASP A 712 -4.81 -35.24 -22.72
CA ASP A 712 -5.31 -35.05 -24.09
C ASP A 712 -6.82 -34.82 -24.16
N ALA A 713 -7.48 -34.67 -23.01
CA ALA A 713 -8.87 -34.24 -22.95
C ALA A 713 -9.05 -32.93 -23.74
N LYS A 714 -10.17 -32.80 -24.45
CA LYS A 714 -10.47 -31.64 -25.31
C LYS A 714 -11.73 -30.94 -24.84
N ASP A 715 -11.66 -29.60 -24.78
CA ASP A 715 -12.83 -28.77 -24.56
C ASP A 715 -13.72 -28.67 -25.83
N LYS A 716 -14.83 -27.92 -25.75
CA LYS A 716 -15.73 -27.70 -26.89
C LYS A 716 -15.06 -27.06 -28.12
N TRP A 717 -13.91 -26.41 -27.95
CA TRP A 717 -13.13 -25.79 -29.03
C TRP A 717 -11.96 -26.65 -29.50
N GLY A 718 -11.84 -27.89 -29.01
CA GLY A 718 -10.77 -28.81 -29.35
C GLY A 718 -9.44 -28.51 -28.64
N ARG A 719 -9.43 -27.63 -27.62
CA ARG A 719 -8.22 -27.25 -26.89
C ARG A 719 -7.94 -28.21 -25.73
N THR A 720 -6.67 -28.57 -25.58
CA THR A 720 -6.16 -29.38 -24.46
C THR A 720 -5.61 -28.50 -23.34
N ALA A 721 -5.23 -29.10 -22.20
CA ALA A 721 -4.55 -28.38 -21.12
C ALA A 721 -3.26 -27.68 -21.62
N LEU A 722 -2.52 -28.34 -22.52
CA LEU A 722 -1.31 -27.81 -23.13
C LEU A 722 -1.55 -26.54 -23.97
N HIS A 723 -2.70 -26.44 -24.66
CA HIS A 723 -3.07 -25.22 -25.38
C HIS A 723 -3.28 -24.03 -24.43
N ARG A 724 -3.75 -24.28 -23.20
CA ARG A 724 -4.00 -23.24 -22.20
C ARG A 724 -2.68 -22.78 -21.59
N GLY A 725 -1.82 -23.73 -21.20
CA GLY A 725 -0.46 -23.43 -20.73
C GLY A 725 0.36 -22.66 -21.77
N ALA A 726 0.17 -22.95 -23.06
CA ALA A 726 0.80 -22.21 -24.16
C ALA A 726 0.27 -20.78 -24.34
N VAL A 727 -0.96 -20.47 -23.92
CA VAL A 727 -1.50 -19.10 -23.96
C VAL A 727 -1.10 -18.31 -22.72
N THR A 728 -1.04 -18.97 -21.57
CA THR A 728 -0.81 -18.31 -20.27
C THR A 728 0.67 -18.19 -19.91
N GLY A 729 1.54 -19.01 -20.50
CA GLY A 729 2.99 -18.92 -20.30
C GLY A 729 3.50 -19.60 -19.04
N HIS A 730 2.70 -20.44 -18.38
CA HIS A 730 3.13 -21.14 -17.16
C HIS A 730 4.04 -22.32 -17.48
N GLU A 731 5.35 -22.04 -17.53
CA GLU A 731 6.41 -22.97 -17.95
C GLU A 731 6.39 -24.28 -17.16
N GLU A 732 6.37 -24.24 -15.82
CA GLU A 732 6.38 -25.45 -14.98
C GLU A 732 5.14 -26.33 -15.20
N SER A 733 3.97 -25.72 -15.41
CA SER A 733 2.74 -26.46 -15.71
C SER A 733 2.81 -27.12 -17.08
N VAL A 734 3.41 -26.45 -18.07
CA VAL A 734 3.65 -27.02 -19.40
C VAL A 734 4.68 -28.15 -19.34
N GLU A 735 5.76 -27.97 -18.59
CA GLU A 735 6.78 -29.00 -18.40
C GLU A 735 6.17 -30.26 -17.76
N ALA A 736 5.37 -30.11 -16.70
CA ALA A 736 4.66 -31.22 -16.07
C ALA A 736 3.74 -31.96 -17.06
N LEU A 737 3.02 -31.23 -17.92
CA LEU A 737 2.20 -31.85 -18.97
C LEU A 737 3.05 -32.63 -20.00
N LEU A 738 4.19 -32.07 -20.43
CA LEU A 738 5.08 -32.70 -21.40
C LEU A 738 5.75 -33.96 -20.83
N GLN A 739 6.16 -33.94 -19.56
CA GLN A 739 6.67 -35.11 -18.84
C GLN A 739 5.64 -36.25 -18.82
N HIS A 740 4.35 -35.93 -18.75
CA HIS A 740 3.23 -36.88 -18.83
C HIS A 740 2.75 -37.15 -20.27
N SER A 741 3.59 -36.93 -21.28
CA SER A 741 3.34 -37.25 -22.70
C SER A 741 2.14 -36.53 -23.34
N ALA A 742 1.87 -35.27 -22.96
CA ALA A 742 0.82 -34.47 -23.59
C ALA A 742 1.08 -34.22 -25.09
N GLY A 743 0.05 -34.37 -25.93
CA GLY A 743 0.18 -34.22 -27.37
C GLY A 743 0.39 -32.77 -27.84
N PHE A 744 1.63 -32.37 -28.11
CA PHE A 744 2.00 -31.04 -28.63
C PHE A 744 1.61 -30.79 -30.10
N LEU A 745 1.24 -31.82 -30.86
CA LEU A 745 0.73 -31.73 -32.24
C LEU A 745 -0.81 -31.65 -32.31
N THR A 746 -1.49 -31.66 -31.16
CA THR A 746 -2.95 -31.59 -31.12
C THR A 746 -3.42 -30.25 -31.68
N ARG A 747 -4.45 -30.28 -32.53
CA ARG A 747 -5.00 -29.09 -33.18
C ARG A 747 -6.33 -28.67 -32.55
N ASP A 748 -6.49 -27.37 -32.33
CA ASP A 748 -7.77 -26.75 -31.97
C ASP A 748 -8.74 -26.67 -33.18
N CYS A 749 -9.95 -26.15 -32.97
CA CYS A 749 -10.94 -25.96 -34.03
C CYS A 749 -10.50 -25.06 -35.20
N LYS A 750 -9.44 -24.25 -35.04
CA LYS A 750 -8.83 -23.41 -36.08
C LYS A 750 -7.58 -24.06 -36.70
N GLY A 751 -7.25 -25.28 -36.31
CA GLY A 751 -6.08 -26.00 -36.79
C GLY A 751 -4.78 -25.60 -36.08
N ARG A 752 -4.84 -24.76 -35.04
CA ARG A 752 -3.66 -24.25 -34.33
C ARG A 752 -3.21 -25.27 -33.30
N THR A 753 -1.90 -25.42 -33.16
CA THR A 753 -1.26 -26.24 -32.12
C THR A 753 -0.83 -25.38 -30.93
N PRO A 754 -0.46 -25.97 -29.79
CA PRO A 754 0.13 -25.23 -28.66
C PRO A 754 1.33 -24.36 -29.09
N VAL A 755 2.17 -24.83 -30.01
CA VAL A 755 3.31 -24.06 -30.57
C VAL A 755 2.84 -22.76 -31.24
N HIS A 756 1.72 -22.79 -31.97
CA HIS A 756 1.15 -21.57 -32.57
C HIS A 756 0.72 -20.56 -31.52
N LEU A 757 0.13 -21.04 -30.42
CA LEU A 757 -0.36 -20.16 -29.35
C LEU A 757 0.79 -19.60 -28.52
N ALA A 758 1.81 -20.41 -28.20
CA ALA A 758 3.02 -19.95 -27.51
C ALA A 758 3.76 -18.88 -28.32
N ALA A 759 3.91 -19.10 -29.63
CA ALA A 759 4.53 -18.13 -30.54
C ALA A 759 3.68 -16.85 -30.70
N ALA A 760 2.34 -16.97 -30.74
CA ALA A 760 1.43 -15.83 -30.82
C ALA A 760 1.36 -14.99 -29.54
N CYS A 761 1.66 -15.59 -28.39
CA CYS A 761 1.61 -14.92 -27.07
C CYS A 761 2.99 -14.50 -26.56
N GLY A 762 4.09 -14.88 -27.23
CA GLY A 762 5.44 -14.45 -26.88
C GLY A 762 6.10 -15.23 -25.74
N HIS A 763 5.59 -16.42 -25.41
CA HIS A 763 6.08 -17.21 -24.27
C HIS A 763 7.29 -18.06 -24.68
N ILE A 764 8.49 -17.48 -24.62
CA ILE A 764 9.72 -18.11 -25.09
C ILE A 764 10.08 -19.42 -24.37
N GLY A 765 9.99 -19.49 -23.03
CA GLY A 765 10.36 -20.72 -22.31
C GLY A 765 9.39 -21.87 -22.59
N VAL A 766 8.09 -21.57 -22.70
CA VAL A 766 7.09 -22.54 -23.14
C VAL A 766 7.33 -22.99 -24.59
N LEU A 767 7.62 -22.04 -25.48
CA LEU A 767 7.93 -22.34 -26.89
C LEU A 767 9.18 -23.22 -27.01
N GLY A 768 10.25 -22.89 -26.27
CA GLY A 768 11.48 -23.68 -26.19
C GLY A 768 11.23 -25.10 -25.67
N GLY A 769 10.48 -25.24 -24.58
CA GLY A 769 10.11 -26.55 -24.03
C GLY A 769 9.29 -27.39 -25.02
N LEU A 770 8.34 -26.78 -25.74
CA LEU A 770 7.57 -27.45 -26.79
C LEU A 770 8.42 -27.88 -27.98
N LEU A 771 9.36 -27.04 -28.43
CA LEU A 771 10.27 -27.35 -29.54
C LEU A 771 11.28 -28.43 -29.14
N GLN A 772 11.80 -28.41 -27.92
CA GLN A 772 12.69 -29.45 -27.40
C GLN A 772 11.96 -30.80 -27.31
N ALA A 773 10.72 -30.81 -26.82
CA ALA A 773 9.88 -32.01 -26.85
C ALA A 773 9.65 -32.51 -28.29
N ALA A 774 9.52 -31.61 -29.26
CA ALA A 774 9.36 -31.97 -30.66
C ALA A 774 10.64 -32.51 -31.32
N GLN A 775 11.82 -32.04 -30.96
CA GLN A 775 13.12 -32.54 -31.46
C GLN A 775 13.40 -33.99 -31.05
N SER A 776 12.80 -34.46 -29.95
CA SER A 776 12.88 -35.87 -29.54
C SER A 776 12.18 -36.83 -30.52
N MET A 777 11.35 -36.30 -31.42
CA MET A 777 10.77 -37.03 -32.55
C MET A 777 11.56 -36.69 -33.83
N GLU A 778 12.17 -37.68 -34.47
CA GLU A 778 13.13 -37.53 -35.58
C GLU A 778 12.62 -36.75 -36.83
N ILE A 779 11.34 -36.34 -36.88
CA ILE A 779 10.75 -35.58 -38.00
C ILE A 779 9.74 -34.56 -37.45
N LEU A 780 10.07 -33.26 -37.47
CA LEU A 780 9.09 -32.19 -37.25
C LEU A 780 8.33 -31.91 -38.55
N PRO A 781 7.02 -32.24 -38.65
CA PRO A 781 6.21 -31.85 -39.79
C PRO A 781 5.96 -30.34 -39.78
N ILE A 782 5.89 -29.72 -40.97
CA ILE A 782 5.50 -28.31 -41.11
C ILE A 782 4.13 -28.12 -40.45
N VAL A 783 4.09 -27.33 -39.37
CA VAL A 783 2.86 -27.10 -38.61
C VAL A 783 2.22 -25.82 -39.12
N THR A 784 1.14 -25.95 -39.88
CA THR A 784 0.30 -24.82 -40.32
C THR A 784 -1.09 -24.89 -39.70
N ASP A 785 -1.69 -23.74 -39.42
CA ASP A 785 -3.11 -23.64 -39.09
C ASP A 785 -4.02 -23.91 -40.31
N ASN A 786 -5.35 -23.84 -40.12
CA ASN A 786 -6.31 -24.08 -41.23
C ASN A 786 -6.22 -23.03 -42.36
N ARG A 787 -5.52 -21.91 -42.16
CA ARG A 787 -5.29 -20.85 -43.15
C ARG A 787 -3.87 -20.88 -43.72
N GLY A 788 -3.06 -21.88 -43.38
CA GLY A 788 -1.69 -22.02 -43.87
C GLY A 788 -0.66 -21.17 -43.14
N TYR A 789 -1.01 -20.48 -42.05
CA TYR A 789 -0.05 -19.71 -41.26
C TYR A 789 0.75 -20.62 -40.33
N THR A 790 2.06 -20.40 -40.26
CA THR A 790 2.98 -21.11 -39.35
C THR A 790 3.12 -20.34 -38.02
N PRO A 791 3.69 -20.95 -36.95
CA PRO A 791 3.98 -20.23 -35.70
C PRO A 791 4.84 -18.98 -35.91
N LEU A 792 5.78 -19.01 -36.87
CA LEU A 792 6.61 -17.84 -37.22
C LEU A 792 5.76 -16.66 -37.71
N HIS A 793 4.70 -16.91 -38.50
CA HIS A 793 3.80 -15.84 -38.94
C HIS A 793 3.10 -15.15 -37.76
N TRP A 794 2.70 -15.92 -36.74
CA TRP A 794 2.02 -15.38 -35.57
C TRP A 794 2.98 -14.64 -34.63
N ALA A 795 4.21 -15.12 -34.46
CA ALA A 795 5.25 -14.40 -33.71
C ALA A 795 5.60 -13.07 -34.39
N CYS A 796 5.75 -13.08 -35.72
CA CYS A 796 6.03 -11.88 -36.51
C CYS A 796 4.86 -10.90 -36.49
N TYR A 797 3.62 -11.37 -36.56
CA TYR A 797 2.42 -10.52 -36.51
C TYR A 797 2.28 -9.80 -35.16
N ASN A 798 2.61 -10.44 -34.05
CA ASN A 798 2.49 -9.84 -32.71
C ASN A 798 3.79 -9.18 -32.20
N GLY A 799 4.88 -9.21 -32.97
CA GLY A 799 6.13 -8.54 -32.61
C GLY A 799 6.91 -9.20 -31.48
N HIS A 800 6.88 -10.53 -31.40
CA HIS A 800 7.59 -11.27 -30.36
C HIS A 800 8.99 -11.67 -30.83
N ASP A 801 9.91 -10.71 -30.76
CA ASP A 801 11.27 -10.80 -31.30
C ASP A 801 12.03 -12.06 -30.83
N THR A 802 12.04 -12.32 -29.53
CA THR A 802 12.74 -13.48 -28.95
C THR A 802 12.16 -14.83 -29.42
N CYS A 803 10.85 -14.89 -29.67
CA CYS A 803 10.21 -16.07 -30.27
C CYS A 803 10.56 -16.21 -31.76
N VAL A 804 10.70 -15.09 -32.48
CA VAL A 804 11.14 -15.09 -33.89
C VAL A 804 12.56 -15.61 -33.99
N GLU A 805 13.48 -15.13 -33.14
CA GLU A 805 14.86 -15.60 -33.04
C GLU A 805 14.92 -17.13 -32.82
N LEU A 806 14.26 -17.62 -31.76
CA LEU A 806 14.24 -19.04 -31.42
C LEU A 806 13.64 -19.92 -32.53
N LEU A 807 12.61 -19.45 -33.24
CA LEU A 807 12.02 -20.17 -34.36
C LEU A 807 12.95 -20.20 -35.58
N LEU A 808 13.67 -19.11 -35.85
CA LEU A 808 14.61 -19.02 -36.98
C LEU A 808 15.86 -19.88 -36.78
N GLU A 809 16.24 -20.22 -35.55
CA GLU A 809 17.29 -21.21 -35.29
C GLU A 809 16.96 -22.61 -35.86
N GLN A 810 15.68 -22.94 -36.04
CA GLN A 810 15.25 -24.22 -36.59
C GLN A 810 15.15 -24.17 -38.12
N GLU A 811 15.84 -25.09 -38.81
CA GLU A 811 15.85 -25.16 -40.30
C GLU A 811 14.44 -25.29 -40.93
N VAL A 812 13.48 -25.85 -40.20
CA VAL A 812 12.10 -26.07 -40.67
C VAL A 812 11.37 -24.74 -40.90
N PHE A 813 11.63 -23.72 -40.09
CA PHE A 813 10.94 -22.42 -40.20
C PHE A 813 11.66 -21.43 -41.13
N GLN A 814 12.86 -21.77 -41.61
CA GLN A 814 13.58 -20.98 -42.61
C GLN A 814 13.05 -21.17 -44.04
N LYS A 815 12.22 -22.21 -44.27
CA LYS A 815 11.58 -22.46 -45.57
C LYS A 815 10.29 -21.65 -45.69
N MET A 816 10.10 -20.99 -46.83
CA MET A 816 8.89 -20.21 -47.15
C MET A 816 7.70 -21.11 -47.54
N ASP A 817 7.44 -22.16 -46.74
CA ASP A 817 6.37 -23.12 -46.97
C ASP A 817 5.11 -22.70 -46.18
N GLY A 818 3.93 -22.73 -46.82
CA GLY A 818 2.64 -22.43 -46.18
C GLY A 818 1.82 -21.39 -46.93
N ASN A 819 1.50 -20.27 -46.28
CA ASN A 819 0.69 -19.18 -46.84
C ASN A 819 1.52 -18.34 -47.84
N SER A 820 0.85 -17.85 -48.89
CA SER A 820 1.42 -16.87 -49.82
C SER A 820 1.80 -15.54 -49.15
N PHE A 821 1.15 -15.17 -48.05
CA PHE A 821 1.45 -13.96 -47.29
C PHE A 821 2.57 -14.28 -46.29
N SER A 822 3.79 -13.86 -46.63
CA SER A 822 5.00 -14.27 -45.90
C SER A 822 5.07 -13.72 -44.45
N PRO A 823 5.89 -14.30 -43.57
CA PRO A 823 6.10 -13.78 -42.21
C PRO A 823 6.55 -12.31 -42.19
N LEU A 824 7.33 -11.88 -43.19
CA LEU A 824 7.76 -10.48 -43.30
C LEU A 824 6.58 -9.54 -43.63
N HIS A 825 5.61 -9.98 -44.44
CA HIS A 825 4.39 -9.20 -44.63
C HIS A 825 3.61 -9.05 -43.31
N CYS A 826 3.60 -10.08 -42.46
CA CYS A 826 2.97 -10.02 -41.14
C CYS A 826 3.70 -9.11 -40.15
N ALA A 827 5.04 -9.09 -40.15
CA ALA A 827 5.81 -8.19 -39.29
C ALA A 827 5.59 -6.73 -39.70
N VAL A 828 5.71 -6.46 -41.00
CA VAL A 828 5.66 -5.10 -41.55
C VAL A 828 4.27 -4.47 -41.44
N ILE A 829 3.19 -5.25 -41.59
CA ILE A 829 1.82 -4.68 -41.54
C ILE A 829 1.43 -4.19 -40.14
N ASN A 830 2.12 -4.64 -39.08
CA ASN A 830 1.89 -4.22 -37.68
C ASN A 830 3.08 -3.46 -37.08
N ASP A 831 4.01 -3.00 -37.91
CA ASP A 831 5.17 -2.20 -37.49
C ASP A 831 6.19 -2.91 -36.57
N ASN A 832 6.32 -4.22 -36.70
CA ASN A 832 7.27 -4.97 -35.88
C ASN A 832 8.66 -4.93 -36.53
N GLU A 833 9.38 -3.83 -36.36
CA GLU A 833 10.69 -3.57 -36.95
C GLU A 833 11.74 -4.63 -36.54
N GLY A 834 11.86 -4.96 -35.26
CA GLY A 834 12.84 -5.94 -34.76
C GLY A 834 12.63 -7.34 -35.37
N ALA A 835 11.38 -7.80 -35.37
CA ALA A 835 11.00 -9.05 -36.05
C ALA A 835 11.29 -9.01 -37.56
N ALA A 836 11.06 -7.87 -38.22
CA ALA A 836 11.35 -7.69 -39.64
C ALA A 836 12.86 -7.71 -39.93
N GLU A 837 13.68 -7.04 -39.11
CA GLU A 837 15.13 -6.99 -39.22
C GLU A 837 15.73 -8.40 -39.08
N MET A 838 15.36 -9.15 -38.04
CA MET A 838 15.82 -10.53 -37.85
C MET A 838 15.42 -11.47 -38.99
N LEU A 839 14.22 -11.31 -39.55
CA LEU A 839 13.80 -12.08 -40.73
C LEU A 839 14.66 -11.76 -41.96
N ILE A 840 14.99 -10.49 -42.17
CA ILE A 840 15.81 -10.04 -43.30
C ILE A 840 17.25 -10.54 -43.14
N ASP A 841 17.80 -10.49 -41.93
CA ASP A 841 19.14 -10.98 -41.63
C ASP A 841 19.25 -12.50 -41.81
N ALA A 842 18.26 -13.26 -41.34
CA ALA A 842 18.27 -14.72 -41.41
C ALA A 842 17.98 -15.26 -42.83
N LEU A 843 17.05 -14.66 -43.57
CA LEU A 843 16.55 -15.17 -44.86
C LEU A 843 17.12 -14.41 -46.08
N GLY A 844 17.82 -13.30 -45.83
CA GLY A 844 18.50 -12.48 -46.83
C GLY A 844 17.57 -11.74 -47.79
N ALA A 845 18.13 -11.14 -48.84
CA ALA A 845 17.42 -10.25 -49.78
C ALA A 845 16.23 -10.90 -50.54
N LYS A 846 16.07 -12.23 -50.47
CA LYS A 846 14.94 -12.94 -51.11
C LYS A 846 13.60 -12.64 -50.45
N ILE A 847 13.57 -12.43 -49.13
CA ILE A 847 12.30 -12.17 -48.43
C ILE A 847 11.81 -10.74 -48.63
N VAL A 848 12.71 -9.77 -48.77
CA VAL A 848 12.38 -8.34 -48.96
C VAL A 848 11.51 -8.10 -50.20
N ASN A 849 11.74 -8.87 -51.27
CA ASN A 849 10.99 -8.77 -52.53
C ASN A 849 10.08 -9.98 -52.77
N CYS A 850 9.73 -10.74 -51.73
CA CYS A 850 8.74 -11.80 -51.87
C CYS A 850 7.37 -11.20 -52.20
N THR A 851 6.53 -11.96 -52.89
CA THR A 851 5.22 -11.48 -53.33
C THR A 851 4.10 -12.37 -52.80
N ASP A 852 3.01 -11.76 -52.34
CA ASP A 852 1.80 -12.48 -51.97
C ASP A 852 0.99 -12.95 -53.20
N SER A 853 -0.18 -13.56 -52.96
CA SER A 853 -1.10 -13.99 -54.02
C SER A 853 -1.61 -12.88 -54.95
N LYS A 854 -1.48 -11.61 -54.55
CA LYS A 854 -1.83 -10.42 -55.34
C LYS A 854 -0.60 -9.73 -55.93
N ILE A 855 0.58 -10.36 -55.88
CA ILE A 855 1.86 -9.83 -56.35
C ILE A 855 2.32 -8.61 -55.52
N ARG A 856 1.80 -8.45 -54.30
CA ARG A 856 2.22 -7.36 -53.40
C ARG A 856 3.48 -7.75 -52.67
N THR A 857 4.42 -6.81 -52.56
CA THR A 857 5.64 -6.96 -51.77
C THR A 857 5.43 -6.49 -50.32
N PRO A 858 6.32 -6.83 -49.36
CA PRO A 858 6.28 -6.27 -48.00
C PRO A 858 6.29 -4.73 -48.00
N LEU A 859 6.93 -4.10 -48.98
CA LEU A 859 6.93 -2.65 -49.13
C LEU A 859 5.53 -2.08 -49.44
N HIS A 860 4.69 -2.83 -50.16
CA HIS A 860 3.28 -2.47 -50.33
C HIS A 860 2.52 -2.57 -49.01
N ALA A 861 2.82 -3.58 -48.17
CA ALA A 861 2.19 -3.71 -46.86
C ALA A 861 2.56 -2.56 -45.92
N ALA A 862 3.83 -2.16 -45.85
CA ALA A 862 4.28 -0.97 -45.09
C ALA A 862 3.58 0.31 -45.58
N ALA A 863 3.53 0.49 -46.90
CA ALA A 863 2.92 1.65 -47.52
C ALA A 863 1.39 1.71 -47.29
N TYR A 864 0.74 0.58 -47.03
CA TYR A 864 -0.68 0.50 -46.72
C TYR A 864 -1.02 1.03 -45.32
N THR A 865 -0.13 0.88 -44.33
CA THR A 865 -0.38 1.17 -42.91
C THR A 865 0.35 2.40 -42.33
N ASP A 866 1.16 3.10 -43.13
CA ASP A 866 1.97 4.29 -42.73
C ASP A 866 3.12 4.01 -41.76
N HIS A 867 3.61 2.78 -41.69
CA HIS A 867 4.74 2.38 -40.84
C HIS A 867 6.07 2.79 -41.46
N VAL A 868 6.60 3.94 -41.04
CA VAL A 868 7.75 4.60 -41.66
C VAL A 868 9.05 3.84 -41.38
N GLU A 869 9.19 3.32 -40.17
CA GLU A 869 10.35 2.60 -39.66
C GLU A 869 10.56 1.31 -40.47
N CYS A 870 9.53 0.45 -40.54
CA CYS A 870 9.55 -0.72 -41.40
C CYS A 870 9.74 -0.37 -42.89
N LEU A 871 9.18 0.75 -43.36
CA LEU A 871 9.36 1.22 -44.73
C LEU A 871 10.81 1.62 -45.01
N GLN A 872 11.47 2.33 -44.10
CA GLN A 872 12.88 2.71 -44.19
C GLN A 872 13.81 1.50 -44.10
N LEU A 873 13.51 0.54 -43.22
CA LEU A 873 14.23 -0.73 -43.09
C LEU A 873 14.18 -1.54 -44.40
N LEU A 874 13.02 -1.67 -45.01
CA LEU A 874 12.89 -2.36 -46.30
C LEU A 874 13.68 -1.64 -47.40
N LEU A 875 13.65 -0.30 -47.42
CA LEU A 875 14.39 0.50 -48.40
C LEU A 875 15.92 0.39 -48.23
N SER A 876 16.43 0.36 -46.99
CA SER A 876 17.86 0.19 -46.73
C SER A 876 18.36 -1.17 -47.23
N HIS A 877 17.53 -2.21 -47.14
CA HIS A 877 17.80 -3.55 -47.69
C HIS A 877 17.38 -3.75 -49.16
N HIS A 878 17.29 -2.67 -49.93
CA HIS A 878 17.12 -2.68 -51.39
C HIS A 878 15.77 -3.25 -51.86
N ALA A 879 14.68 -2.96 -51.14
CA ALA A 879 13.33 -3.23 -51.61
C ALA A 879 13.01 -2.51 -52.93
N GLN A 880 12.28 -3.19 -53.81
CA GLN A 880 11.86 -2.62 -55.10
C GLN A 880 10.76 -1.55 -54.92
N VAL A 881 11.19 -0.27 -54.92
CA VAL A 881 10.31 0.91 -54.74
C VAL A 881 9.20 1.00 -55.78
N ASN A 882 9.47 0.58 -57.01
CA ASN A 882 8.56 0.68 -58.15
C ASN A 882 7.94 -0.68 -58.53
N ALA A 883 7.96 -1.67 -57.63
CA ALA A 883 7.24 -2.92 -57.85
C ALA A 883 5.74 -2.64 -58.01
N VAL A 884 5.06 -3.42 -58.84
CA VAL A 884 3.63 -3.27 -59.11
C VAL A 884 2.88 -4.49 -58.63
N ASP A 885 1.73 -4.27 -58.00
CA ASP A 885 0.82 -5.36 -57.66
C ASP A 885 0.03 -5.86 -58.89
N SER A 886 -0.84 -6.85 -58.69
CA SER A 886 -1.74 -7.40 -59.72
C SER A 886 -2.69 -6.38 -60.37
N SER A 887 -2.91 -5.22 -59.74
CA SER A 887 -3.71 -4.11 -60.28
C SER A 887 -2.87 -2.99 -60.91
N GLY A 888 -1.55 -3.18 -60.99
CA GLY A 888 -0.61 -2.18 -61.49
C GLY A 888 -0.26 -1.08 -60.48
N LYS A 889 -0.65 -1.21 -59.20
CA LYS A 889 -0.38 -0.20 -58.18
C LYS A 889 1.01 -0.37 -57.60
N THR A 890 1.73 0.74 -57.47
CA THR A 890 3.02 0.79 -56.76
C THR A 890 2.80 1.01 -55.26
N PRO A 891 3.82 0.81 -54.39
CA PRO A 891 3.74 1.15 -52.98
C PRO A 891 3.34 2.62 -52.77
N LEU A 892 3.85 3.55 -53.59
CA LEU A 892 3.47 4.95 -53.53
C LEU A 892 1.98 5.16 -53.85
N MET A 893 1.44 4.48 -54.87
CA MET A 893 0.02 4.55 -55.19
C MET A 893 -0.85 3.99 -54.05
N MET A 894 -0.39 2.92 -53.40
CA MET A 894 -1.08 2.32 -52.26
C MET A 894 -1.09 3.26 -51.04
N ALA A 895 0.03 3.94 -50.75
CA ALA A 895 0.09 4.95 -49.70
C ALA A 895 -0.79 6.17 -50.02
N ALA A 896 -0.75 6.64 -51.26
CA ALA A 896 -1.54 7.78 -51.73
C ALA A 896 -3.05 7.49 -51.71
N GLU A 897 -3.48 6.29 -52.06
CA GLU A 897 -4.88 5.88 -52.03
C GLU A 897 -5.44 5.75 -50.60
N ASN A 898 -4.62 5.35 -49.63
CA ASN A 898 -5.05 5.20 -48.23
C ASN A 898 -4.77 6.45 -47.36
N GLY A 899 -4.14 7.49 -47.91
CA GLY A 899 -3.86 8.74 -47.20
C GLY A 899 -2.67 8.69 -46.24
N GLN A 900 -1.76 7.73 -46.43
CA GLN A 900 -0.60 7.50 -45.57
C GLN A 900 0.48 8.54 -45.86
N THR A 901 0.42 9.63 -45.12
CA THR A 901 1.11 10.88 -45.45
C THR A 901 2.62 10.76 -45.25
N ASN A 902 3.05 10.07 -44.19
CA ASN A 902 4.47 9.91 -43.88
C ASN A 902 5.13 8.90 -44.84
N ALA A 903 4.45 7.80 -45.15
CA ALA A 903 4.88 6.84 -46.17
C ALA A 903 5.00 7.50 -47.55
N VAL A 904 4.04 8.35 -47.94
CA VAL A 904 4.14 9.15 -49.17
C VAL A 904 5.37 10.06 -49.12
N GLU A 905 5.62 10.76 -48.01
CA GLU A 905 6.79 11.63 -47.88
C GLU A 905 8.10 10.86 -48.06
N VAL A 906 8.26 9.72 -47.39
CA VAL A 906 9.48 8.91 -47.47
C VAL A 906 9.66 8.32 -48.87
N LEU A 907 8.60 7.78 -49.49
CA LEU A 907 8.68 7.19 -50.81
C LEU A 907 8.99 8.23 -51.90
N VAL A 908 8.47 9.45 -51.79
CA VAL A 908 8.72 10.51 -52.78
C VAL A 908 10.06 11.22 -52.52
N SER A 909 10.34 11.61 -51.28
CA SER A 909 11.53 12.42 -50.93
C SER A 909 12.79 11.59 -50.77
N SER A 910 12.72 10.46 -50.06
CA SER A 910 13.89 9.63 -49.73
C SER A 910 14.14 8.52 -50.76
N ALA A 911 13.09 7.79 -51.15
CA ALA A 911 13.22 6.64 -52.06
C ALA A 911 13.17 7.01 -53.55
N LYS A 912 12.81 8.25 -53.90
CA LYS A 912 12.65 8.75 -55.27
C LYS A 912 11.79 7.82 -56.14
N ALA A 913 10.63 7.43 -55.63
CA ALA A 913 9.66 6.64 -56.37
C ALA A 913 9.26 7.30 -57.69
N ASP A 914 9.03 6.51 -58.74
CA ASP A 914 8.67 7.05 -60.05
C ASP A 914 7.20 7.49 -60.07
N LEU A 915 6.99 8.80 -60.19
CA LEU A 915 5.67 9.44 -60.20
C LEU A 915 4.92 9.26 -61.52
N ASN A 916 5.58 8.79 -62.58
CA ASN A 916 4.99 8.61 -63.91
C ASN A 916 4.28 7.28 -64.08
N LEU A 917 4.50 6.33 -63.17
CA LEU A 917 3.84 5.04 -63.21
C LEU A 917 2.33 5.22 -63.07
N GLN A 918 1.58 4.33 -63.72
CA GLN A 918 0.13 4.35 -63.73
C GLN A 918 -0.43 2.98 -63.38
N ASP A 919 -1.56 2.95 -62.67
CA ASP A 919 -2.30 1.72 -62.40
C ASP A 919 -3.01 1.18 -63.66
N ALA A 920 -3.72 0.04 -63.54
CA ALA A 920 -4.48 -0.54 -64.64
C ALA A 920 -5.53 0.42 -65.27
N ASN A 921 -5.97 1.45 -64.54
CA ASN A 921 -6.92 2.47 -64.98
C ASN A 921 -6.24 3.77 -65.44
N LYS A 922 -4.92 3.74 -65.68
CA LYS A 922 -4.09 4.90 -66.02
C LYS A 922 -4.07 6.01 -64.96
N ASN A 923 -4.43 5.71 -63.70
CA ASN A 923 -4.32 6.67 -62.61
C ASN A 923 -2.87 6.76 -62.11
N THR A 924 -2.39 7.98 -61.94
CA THR A 924 -1.15 8.24 -61.20
C THR A 924 -1.42 8.27 -59.68
N ALA A 925 -0.37 8.22 -58.85
CA ALA A 925 -0.54 8.36 -57.40
C ALA A 925 -1.30 9.63 -56.99
N LEU A 926 -1.11 10.73 -57.75
CA LEU A 926 -1.83 11.98 -57.55
C LEU A 926 -3.35 11.86 -57.83
N HIS A 927 -3.74 11.11 -58.88
CA HIS A 927 -5.14 10.85 -59.16
C HIS A 927 -5.81 10.08 -58.02
N LEU A 928 -5.11 9.08 -57.46
CA LEU A 928 -5.63 8.25 -56.37
C LEU A 928 -5.79 9.05 -55.07
N ALA A 929 -4.79 9.86 -54.68
CA ALA A 929 -4.89 10.74 -53.51
C ALA A 929 -6.07 11.72 -53.64
N CYS A 930 -6.22 12.35 -54.82
CA CYS A 930 -7.32 13.27 -55.07
C CYS A 930 -8.68 12.56 -55.09
N SER A 931 -8.76 11.33 -55.62
CA SER A 931 -10.00 10.56 -55.72
C SER A 931 -10.52 10.10 -54.36
N LYS A 932 -9.66 9.98 -53.36
CA LYS A 932 -10.02 9.57 -51.99
C LYS A 932 -10.11 10.74 -51.02
N GLY A 933 -9.79 11.94 -51.48
CA GLY A 933 -9.89 13.17 -50.70
C GLY A 933 -8.70 13.43 -49.76
N HIS A 934 -7.55 12.80 -50.01
CA HIS A 934 -6.36 12.94 -49.16
C HIS A 934 -5.53 14.17 -49.57
N GLU A 935 -5.93 15.34 -49.05
CA GLU A 935 -5.36 16.65 -49.38
C GLU A 935 -3.85 16.74 -49.09
N THR A 936 -3.39 16.29 -47.91
CA THR A 936 -1.97 16.36 -47.50
C THR A 936 -1.08 15.48 -48.39
N SER A 937 -1.46 14.22 -48.62
CA SER A 937 -0.73 13.30 -49.51
C SER A 937 -0.66 13.84 -50.94
N ALA A 938 -1.75 14.43 -51.44
CA ALA A 938 -1.78 15.05 -52.77
C ALA A 938 -0.82 16.25 -52.85
N LEU A 939 -0.77 17.11 -51.83
CA LEU A 939 0.14 18.26 -51.78
C LEU A 939 1.62 17.84 -51.72
N LEU A 940 1.96 16.83 -50.92
CA LEU A 940 3.34 16.31 -50.84
C LEU A 940 3.82 15.74 -52.20
N ILE A 941 2.93 15.02 -52.90
CA ILE A 941 3.22 14.55 -54.25
C ILE A 941 3.38 15.74 -55.21
N LEU A 942 2.50 16.74 -55.15
CA LEU A 942 2.53 17.94 -56.01
C LEU A 942 3.76 18.82 -55.78
N GLU A 943 4.28 18.88 -54.56
CA GLU A 943 5.49 19.63 -54.25
C GLU A 943 6.66 19.17 -55.14
N LYS A 944 6.80 17.84 -55.33
CA LYS A 944 7.89 17.23 -56.10
C LYS A 944 7.61 17.09 -57.59
N ILE A 945 6.36 17.26 -58.04
CA ILE A 945 6.02 17.28 -59.46
C ILE A 945 6.40 18.66 -60.06
N LEU A 946 7.33 18.62 -61.02
CA LEU A 946 7.76 19.80 -61.81
C LEU A 946 7.33 19.71 -63.28
N ASP A 947 7.00 18.52 -63.78
CA ASP A 947 6.60 18.31 -65.17
C ASP A 947 5.12 18.66 -65.38
N ARG A 948 4.87 19.58 -66.33
CA ARG A 948 3.53 19.99 -66.75
C ARG A 948 2.74 18.87 -67.41
N ASN A 949 3.40 17.88 -68.01
CA ASN A 949 2.75 16.73 -68.63
C ASN A 949 2.10 15.82 -67.59
N LEU A 950 2.74 15.64 -66.43
CA LEU A 950 2.22 14.81 -65.35
C LEU A 950 1.01 15.47 -64.65
N ILE A 951 1.06 16.79 -64.48
CA ILE A 951 -0.06 17.61 -63.94
C ILE A 951 -1.31 17.51 -64.82
N ASN A 952 -1.13 17.37 -66.13
CA ASN A 952 -2.21 17.25 -67.12
C ASN A 952 -2.39 15.81 -67.63
N SER A 953 -1.83 14.82 -66.93
CA SER A 953 -2.02 13.42 -67.31
C SER A 953 -3.49 13.03 -67.16
N THR A 954 -4.00 12.21 -68.08
CA THR A 954 -5.40 11.79 -68.08
C THR A 954 -5.50 10.31 -67.74
N ASN A 955 -6.44 9.94 -66.88
CA ASN A 955 -6.78 8.54 -66.63
C ASN A 955 -7.63 7.93 -67.77
N THR A 956 -8.13 6.70 -67.60
CA THR A 956 -9.00 6.03 -68.60
C THR A 956 -10.29 6.79 -68.92
N ALA A 957 -10.82 7.57 -67.98
CA ALA A 957 -12.01 8.42 -68.16
C ALA A 957 -11.68 9.83 -68.71
N LEU A 958 -10.46 10.03 -69.22
CA LEU A 958 -9.92 11.31 -69.70
C LEU A 958 -9.87 12.41 -68.63
N GLN A 959 -9.98 12.05 -67.35
CA GLN A 959 -9.94 13.02 -66.25
C GLN A 959 -8.50 13.34 -65.89
N THR A 960 -8.21 14.64 -65.76
CA THR A 960 -6.95 15.13 -65.17
C THR A 960 -7.06 15.17 -63.64
N PRO A 961 -5.95 15.25 -62.89
CA PRO A 961 -5.99 15.40 -61.43
C PRO A 961 -6.85 16.59 -60.98
N LEU A 962 -6.90 17.67 -61.78
CA LEU A 962 -7.75 18.83 -61.52
C LEU A 962 -9.24 18.50 -61.56
N HIS A 963 -9.69 17.65 -62.49
CA HIS A 963 -11.10 17.19 -62.52
C HIS A 963 -11.44 16.42 -61.25
N VAL A 964 -10.56 15.51 -60.84
CA VAL A 964 -10.79 14.64 -59.68
C VAL A 964 -10.76 15.45 -58.38
N ALA A 965 -9.80 16.36 -58.22
CA ALA A 965 -9.68 17.22 -57.04
C ALA A 965 -10.87 18.21 -56.93
N ALA A 966 -11.28 18.80 -58.05
CA ALA A 966 -12.42 19.72 -58.10
C ALA A 966 -13.74 19.02 -57.75
N ARG A 967 -13.93 17.77 -58.21
CA ARG A 967 -15.10 16.95 -57.89
C ARG A 967 -15.23 16.62 -56.40
N HIS A 968 -14.10 16.42 -55.73
CA HIS A 968 -14.06 16.10 -54.29
C HIS A 968 -13.90 17.34 -53.39
N GLY A 969 -13.89 18.54 -53.96
CA GLY A 969 -13.85 19.80 -53.20
C GLY A 969 -12.51 20.11 -52.54
N LEU A 970 -11.40 19.59 -53.06
CA LEU A 970 -10.05 19.78 -52.50
C LEU A 970 -9.48 21.16 -52.85
N THR A 971 -9.92 22.20 -52.15
CA THR A 971 -9.66 23.60 -52.53
C THR A 971 -8.18 23.98 -52.57
N VAL A 972 -7.34 23.51 -51.63
CA VAL A 972 -5.91 23.85 -51.60
C VAL A 972 -5.17 23.10 -52.71
N VAL A 973 -5.52 21.83 -52.94
CA VAL A 973 -4.96 21.03 -54.05
C VAL A 973 -5.32 21.65 -55.40
N VAL A 974 -6.57 22.10 -55.58
CA VAL A 974 -7.03 22.77 -56.81
C VAL A 974 -6.25 24.07 -57.04
N GLN A 975 -6.06 24.88 -55.98
CA GLN A 975 -5.29 26.12 -56.09
C GLN A 975 -3.84 25.86 -56.50
N GLU A 976 -3.18 24.85 -55.91
CA GLU A 976 -1.79 24.50 -56.23
C GLU A 976 -1.66 23.90 -57.64
N LEU A 977 -2.60 23.03 -58.05
CA LEU A 977 -2.68 22.50 -59.41
C LEU A 977 -2.81 23.61 -60.46
N LEU A 978 -3.68 24.61 -60.21
CA LEU A 978 -3.82 25.78 -61.07
C LEU A 978 -2.53 26.61 -61.09
N GLY A 979 -1.91 26.82 -59.93
CA GLY A 979 -0.62 27.52 -59.80
C GLY A 979 0.51 26.87 -60.60
N LYS A 980 0.53 25.53 -60.68
CA LYS A 980 1.51 24.76 -61.45
C LYS A 980 1.12 24.51 -62.91
N GLY A 981 0.00 25.07 -63.38
CA GLY A 981 -0.38 25.09 -64.80
C GLY A 981 -1.29 23.95 -65.26
N ALA A 982 -2.18 23.45 -64.40
CA ALA A 982 -3.25 22.54 -64.79
C ALA A 982 -4.23 23.21 -65.78
N SER A 983 -4.61 22.50 -66.84
CA SER A 983 -5.51 23.00 -67.88
C SER A 983 -6.96 23.01 -67.39
N VAL A 984 -7.53 24.21 -67.31
CA VAL A 984 -8.97 24.43 -67.04
C VAL A 984 -9.88 24.12 -68.25
N LEU A 985 -9.28 23.90 -69.42
CA LEU A 985 -9.99 23.63 -70.68
C LEU A 985 -9.97 22.14 -71.06
N ALA A 986 -9.27 21.30 -70.30
CA ALA A 986 -9.35 19.86 -70.49
C ALA A 986 -10.78 19.37 -70.26
N VAL A 987 -11.21 18.37 -71.01
CA VAL A 987 -12.55 17.78 -70.89
C VAL A 987 -12.44 16.30 -70.59
N ASP A 988 -13.32 15.81 -69.71
CA ASP A 988 -13.43 14.39 -69.40
C ASP A 988 -14.22 13.60 -70.46
N GLU A 989 -14.44 12.30 -70.24
CA GLU A 989 -15.27 11.42 -71.10
C GLU A 989 -16.67 12.00 -71.40
N ASN A 990 -17.24 12.78 -70.48
CA ASN A 990 -18.57 13.38 -70.64
C ASN A 990 -18.52 14.75 -71.33
N GLY A 991 -17.33 15.27 -71.66
CA GLY A 991 -17.15 16.59 -72.22
C GLY A 991 -17.14 17.72 -71.18
N TYR A 992 -17.07 17.40 -69.89
CA TYR A 992 -17.09 18.40 -68.82
C TYR A 992 -15.70 18.93 -68.51
N THR A 993 -15.61 20.25 -68.33
CA THR A 993 -14.41 20.91 -67.80
C THR A 993 -14.29 20.67 -66.29
N PRO A 994 -13.11 20.88 -65.67
CA PRO A 994 -12.95 20.69 -64.23
C PRO A 994 -13.91 21.52 -63.37
N ALA A 995 -14.35 22.69 -63.86
CA ALA A 995 -15.33 23.54 -63.18
C ALA A 995 -16.73 22.90 -63.15
N LEU A 996 -17.12 22.20 -64.22
CA LEU A 996 -18.38 21.46 -64.29
C LEU A 996 -18.32 20.15 -63.49
N ALA A 997 -17.13 19.57 -63.34
CA ALA A 997 -16.90 18.37 -62.54
C ALA A 997 -17.18 18.58 -61.02
N CYS A 998 -17.26 19.82 -60.54
CA CYS A 998 -17.71 20.14 -59.17
C CYS A 998 -19.19 19.81 -58.92
N ALA A 999 -19.99 19.60 -59.96
CA ALA A 999 -21.40 19.32 -59.79
C ALA A 999 -21.64 17.92 -59.19
N PRO A 1000 -22.58 17.77 -58.24
CA PRO A 1000 -22.80 16.51 -57.52
C PRO A 1000 -23.36 15.38 -58.39
N ASN A 1001 -24.01 15.72 -59.51
CA ASN A 1001 -24.50 14.74 -60.49
C ASN A 1001 -24.52 15.35 -61.91
N LYS A 1002 -24.75 14.49 -62.90
CA LYS A 1002 -24.74 14.87 -64.32
C LYS A 1002 -25.77 15.95 -64.65
N ASP A 1003 -26.98 15.86 -64.11
CA ASP A 1003 -28.07 16.80 -64.40
C ASP A 1003 -27.75 18.21 -63.88
N VAL A 1004 -27.11 18.31 -62.71
CA VAL A 1004 -26.65 19.58 -62.14
C VAL A 1004 -25.48 20.14 -62.96
N ALA A 1005 -24.58 19.27 -63.44
CA ALA A 1005 -23.48 19.67 -64.34
C ALA A 1005 -24.02 20.26 -65.65
N ASP A 1006 -25.01 19.61 -66.26
CA ASP A 1006 -25.68 20.08 -67.48
C ASP A 1006 -26.44 21.39 -67.25
N CYS A 1007 -27.12 21.54 -66.12
CA CYS A 1007 -27.77 22.80 -65.73
C CYS A 1007 -26.74 23.92 -65.54
N LEU A 1008 -25.61 23.65 -64.88
CA LEU A 1008 -24.51 24.60 -64.71
C LEU A 1008 -23.87 24.97 -66.04
N ALA A 1009 -23.69 24.01 -66.95
CA ALA A 1009 -23.17 24.26 -68.29
C ALA A 1009 -24.10 25.19 -69.08
N LEU A 1010 -25.42 24.97 -69.00
CA LEU A 1010 -26.42 25.86 -69.61
C LEU A 1010 -26.41 27.26 -68.99
N ILE A 1011 -26.36 27.37 -67.64
CA ILE A 1011 -26.29 28.65 -66.94
C ILE A 1011 -25.01 29.41 -67.32
N LEU A 1012 -23.85 28.74 -67.28
CA LEU A 1012 -22.56 29.34 -67.65
C LEU A 1012 -22.55 29.77 -69.12
N ALA A 1013 -23.13 28.97 -70.03
CA ALA A 1013 -23.29 29.35 -71.43
C ALA A 1013 -24.16 30.61 -71.63
N THR A 1014 -25.14 30.86 -70.73
CA THR A 1014 -25.96 32.09 -70.75
C THR A 1014 -25.35 33.28 -70.00
N MET A 1015 -24.50 33.03 -69.01
CA MET A 1015 -23.86 34.04 -68.15
C MET A 1015 -22.59 34.64 -68.75
N MET A 1016 -22.04 34.06 -69.81
CA MET A 1016 -20.96 34.71 -70.57
C MET A 1016 -21.55 35.84 -71.42
N PRO A 1017 -21.29 37.13 -71.11
CA PRO A 1017 -21.73 38.22 -71.97
C PRO A 1017 -21.03 38.09 -73.32
N VAL A 1018 -21.85 37.94 -74.36
CA VAL A 1018 -21.49 38.26 -75.74
C VAL A 1018 -21.03 39.72 -75.74
N SER A 1019 -19.71 39.92 -75.75
CA SER A 1019 -19.15 41.21 -76.16
C SER A 1019 -19.33 41.31 -77.68
N PRO A 1020 -20.10 42.29 -78.21
CA PRO A 1020 -20.21 42.47 -79.64
C PRO A 1020 -18.95 43.19 -80.12
N ASN A 1021 -17.95 42.41 -80.54
CA ASN A 1021 -17.03 42.68 -81.66
C ASN A 1021 -15.90 41.62 -81.68
N THR A 1022 -16.20 40.41 -82.16
CA THR A 1022 -15.61 39.79 -83.36
C THR A 1022 -16.17 38.37 -83.53
N THR A 1023 -16.70 38.14 -84.73
CA THR A 1023 -17.33 36.94 -85.32
C THR A 1023 -16.96 35.55 -84.79
N LEU A 1024 -17.96 34.80 -84.33
CA LEU A 1024 -18.07 33.35 -84.49
C LEU A 1024 -19.56 32.93 -84.66
N PRO A 1025 -19.91 31.97 -85.54
CA PRO A 1025 -21.30 31.71 -85.93
C PRO A 1025 -22.00 30.68 -85.03
N THR A 1026 -23.11 31.12 -84.45
CA THR A 1026 -24.41 30.44 -84.26
C THR A 1026 -24.47 28.92 -84.02
N LEU A 1027 -24.87 28.53 -82.80
CA LEU A 1027 -25.46 27.23 -82.46
C LEU A 1027 -27.00 27.31 -82.48
N SER A 1028 -27.64 26.29 -83.06
CA SER A 1028 -29.10 26.13 -83.17
C SER A 1028 -29.61 25.12 -82.13
N PHE A 1029 -30.58 25.55 -81.32
CA PHE A 1029 -31.38 24.71 -80.42
C PHE A 1029 -32.58 24.08 -81.14
N ASN A 1030 -32.83 22.78 -80.93
CA ASN A 1030 -34.17 22.18 -80.98
C ASN A 1030 -34.21 20.77 -80.32
N ALA A 1031 -35.33 20.49 -79.64
CA ALA A 1031 -35.86 19.19 -79.14
C ALA A 1031 -35.87 18.88 -77.61
N ILE A 1032 -36.72 19.62 -76.88
CA ILE A 1032 -37.90 19.21 -76.05
C ILE A 1032 -38.09 17.74 -75.53
N ASN A 1033 -38.34 17.65 -74.21
CA ASN A 1033 -39.19 16.75 -73.35
C ASN A 1033 -38.81 15.29 -72.98
N HIS A 1034 -38.80 14.98 -71.66
CA HIS A 1034 -39.93 14.33 -70.93
C HIS A 1034 -39.70 14.15 -69.38
N PHE A 1035 -40.63 14.74 -68.60
CA PHE A 1035 -41.29 14.28 -67.35
C PHE A 1035 -40.65 14.28 -65.93
N THR A 1036 -41.57 14.49 -64.98
CA THR A 1036 -41.52 15.10 -63.64
C THR A 1036 -41.90 14.14 -62.49
N ASN A 1037 -41.68 14.60 -61.24
CA ASN A 1037 -42.30 14.28 -59.91
C ASN A 1037 -41.42 13.48 -58.92
N ALA A 1038 -41.41 13.70 -57.60
CA ALA A 1038 -41.96 14.73 -56.70
C ALA A 1038 -41.35 14.59 -55.27
N SER A 1039 -41.09 15.74 -54.63
CA SER A 1039 -41.28 16.14 -53.20
C SER A 1039 -41.15 15.14 -52.03
N LYS A 1040 -40.29 15.48 -51.04
CA LYS A 1040 -40.61 15.84 -49.60
C LYS A 1040 -39.30 16.02 -48.78
N THR A 1041 -38.86 17.26 -48.46
CA THR A 1041 -38.92 17.97 -47.13
C THR A 1041 -38.31 17.19 -45.94
N VAL A 1042 -37.07 17.44 -45.48
CA VAL A 1042 -36.54 18.51 -44.56
C VAL A 1042 -37.21 18.45 -43.17
N THR A 1043 -36.51 18.26 -42.03
CA THR A 1043 -35.73 19.26 -41.27
C THR A 1043 -34.82 18.65 -40.17
N PHE A 1044 -33.66 19.26 -39.98
CA PHE A 1044 -32.77 19.23 -38.80
C PHE A 1044 -33.22 20.28 -37.73
N ASP A 1045 -32.87 20.11 -36.43
CA ASP A 1045 -31.79 20.87 -35.76
C ASP A 1045 -31.80 20.94 -34.20
N SER A 1046 -30.58 20.84 -33.64
CA SER A 1046 -29.96 21.57 -32.51
C SER A 1046 -30.30 21.37 -31.00
N LEU A 1047 -29.21 21.15 -30.22
CA LEU A 1047 -28.95 21.39 -28.76
C LEU A 1047 -28.68 22.92 -28.50
N PRO A 1048 -28.48 23.52 -27.28
CA PRO A 1048 -27.90 22.97 -26.02
C PRO A 1048 -28.29 23.57 -24.60
N ILE A 1049 -27.91 22.84 -23.52
CA ILE A 1049 -27.21 23.21 -22.24
C ILE A 1049 -27.71 24.33 -21.25
N LEU A 1050 -27.98 24.02 -19.95
CA LEU A 1050 -27.16 24.27 -18.69
C LEU A 1050 -27.95 24.19 -17.34
N ARG A 1051 -27.31 23.54 -16.34
CA ARG A 1051 -27.39 23.62 -14.84
C ARG A 1051 -28.60 23.04 -14.09
N ASN A 1052 -28.50 22.63 -12.81
CA ASN A 1052 -27.47 22.08 -11.89
C ASN A 1052 -28.21 21.95 -10.54
N GLU A 1053 -28.15 20.83 -9.81
CA GLU A 1053 -28.34 20.78 -8.34
C GLU A 1053 -27.91 19.42 -7.76
N HIS A 1054 -27.72 19.40 -6.44
CA HIS A 1054 -26.69 18.70 -5.65
C HIS A 1054 -27.17 17.46 -4.86
N SER A 1055 -26.17 16.69 -4.37
CA SER A 1055 -26.14 15.84 -3.14
C SER A 1055 -26.91 14.50 -3.19
N SER A 1056 -26.50 13.37 -2.59
CA SER A 1056 -25.65 13.11 -1.41
C SER A 1056 -25.08 11.68 -1.38
N TYR A 1057 -24.00 11.50 -0.62
CA TYR A 1057 -23.32 10.28 -0.20
C TYR A 1057 -24.13 9.38 0.77
N CYS A 1058 -24.00 8.04 0.65
CA CYS A 1058 -23.45 7.09 1.65
C CYS A 1058 -23.93 5.63 1.50
N SER A 1059 -22.99 4.70 1.70
CA SER A 1059 -23.12 3.37 2.35
C SER A 1059 -23.23 2.10 1.50
N PHE A 1060 -22.21 1.24 1.69
CA PHE A 1060 -22.21 -0.24 1.74
C PHE A 1060 -23.34 -0.99 1.04
N ASN A 1061 -23.01 -1.52 -0.14
CA ASN A 1061 -23.51 -2.78 -0.67
C ASN A 1061 -22.59 -3.21 -1.82
N ASN A 1062 -21.92 -4.36 -1.68
CA ASN A 1062 -21.55 -5.21 -2.81
C ASN A 1062 -21.26 -6.63 -2.32
N ILE A 1063 -22.32 -7.29 -1.88
CA ILE A 1063 -22.45 -8.74 -2.06
C ILE A 1063 -23.24 -8.89 -3.36
N GLY A 1064 -22.59 -9.46 -4.37
CA GLY A 1064 -23.24 -9.89 -5.61
C GLY A 1064 -23.11 -8.93 -6.79
N ARG A 1065 -21.97 -8.98 -7.49
CA ARG A 1065 -21.87 -8.84 -8.96
C ARG A 1065 -20.58 -9.53 -9.43
N GLU A 1066 -20.74 -10.69 -10.05
CA GLU A 1066 -19.72 -11.33 -10.87
C GLU A 1066 -19.81 -10.71 -12.26
N ASP A 1067 -18.78 -9.97 -12.69
CA ASP A 1067 -18.47 -9.72 -14.10
C ASP A 1067 -16.95 -9.80 -14.24
N GLY A 1068 -16.50 -10.73 -15.09
CA GLY A 1068 -15.07 -10.95 -15.36
C GLY A 1068 -14.58 -10.08 -16.51
N TYR A 1069 -13.37 -9.53 -16.36
CA TYR A 1069 -12.27 -9.45 -17.34
C TYR A 1069 -11.04 -8.84 -16.62
N PRO A 1070 -9.81 -9.14 -17.05
CA PRO A 1070 -8.58 -8.97 -16.26
C PRO A 1070 -7.96 -7.59 -16.47
N TYR A 1071 -7.40 -6.94 -15.44
CA TYR A 1071 -6.34 -5.95 -15.63
C TYR A 1071 -5.44 -5.76 -14.40
N ASN A 1072 -4.19 -5.50 -14.77
CA ASN A 1072 -2.90 -5.32 -14.09
C ASN A 1072 -2.83 -4.53 -12.77
N GLU A 1073 -1.76 -4.87 -12.04
CA GLU A 1073 -1.12 -4.11 -10.96
C GLU A 1073 -0.60 -2.75 -11.45
N ASP A 1074 -0.89 -1.70 -10.66
CA ASP A 1074 -0.03 -0.58 -10.26
C ASP A 1074 -0.90 0.68 -10.04
N ASP A 1075 -1.20 0.99 -8.78
CA ASP A 1075 -1.29 2.33 -8.19
C ASP A 1075 -2.06 2.28 -6.85
N GLU A 1076 -1.31 2.56 -5.78
CA GLU A 1076 -1.67 3.47 -4.69
C GLU A 1076 -2.93 3.23 -3.82
N LEU A 1077 -2.73 2.89 -2.53
CA LEU A 1077 -2.98 3.78 -1.36
C LEU A 1077 -3.12 2.98 -0.06
N ASN A 1078 -2.07 3.08 0.77
CA ASN A 1078 -2.11 2.83 2.20
C ASN A 1078 -2.97 3.91 2.87
N ASP A 1079 -4.11 3.52 3.44
CA ASP A 1079 -4.78 4.29 4.50
C ASP A 1079 -5.37 3.29 5.52
N SER A 1080 -4.55 2.94 6.51
CA SER A 1080 -4.98 2.23 7.71
C SER A 1080 -4.48 2.99 8.94
N ASP A 1081 -5.10 4.15 9.21
CA ASP A 1081 -5.00 4.82 10.51
C ASP A 1081 -5.94 4.12 11.51
N SER A 1082 -5.43 3.03 12.08
CA SER A 1082 -5.96 2.41 13.29
C SER A 1082 -5.47 3.19 14.52
N GLU A 1083 -6.17 4.26 14.88
CA GLU A 1083 -6.14 4.81 16.24
C GLU A 1083 -7.24 4.14 17.07
N THR A 1084 -6.83 3.29 18.03
CA THR A 1084 -7.28 3.21 19.44
C THR A 1084 -7.33 1.74 19.92
N TYR A 1085 -6.38 1.37 20.79
CA TYR A 1085 -6.63 0.66 22.05
C TYR A 1085 -5.56 1.05 23.07
#